data_AF-A0A4T0I153-F1
#
_entry.id   AF-A0A4T0I153-F1
#
_cell.length_a   1.000
_cell.length_b   1.000
_cell.length_c   1.000
_cell.angle_alpha   90.00
_cell.angle_beta   90.00
_cell.angle_gamma   90.00
#
_symmetry.space_group_name_H-M   'P 1'
#
loop_
_entity.id
_entity.type
_entity.pdbx_description
1 polymer ?
#
loop_
_entity_poly.entity_id
_entity_poly.type
_entity_poly.pdbx_seq_one_letter_code
_entity_poly.pdbx_strand_id
1 'polypeptide(L)'
;MASFERLRQIWEDRTPGELEQLQKPILNEAPPRPPISTKPSKSSYSSESLPTLSKHRRAPPEPPTSRLAPPIPPKHTKASFSSDNLHQRPTATPSPSPNPYLVERSHTAIPSNSSATLSNNGYSSESDEDEFYVDDSSVAGPQARRAPSILPDVSHANRRAPKLKLYHSVSSKGHFFSAASSNNFVVTGSHHLRIYDASNSNNSDVPFFESPDKDTRITSITFKQSNGSVFWGGTKDGSLFEMDAIDGTCFDWKTYEHSGAIIGIWRLNNHMISLDDAGVLKVWLPVTHSDGSVIPTLKSPTKLFRINSDITFANFLGDKLWLASSTSLSADPNVVKTITLRVYDPIGATYGGQLNLTPNPLIPSSTVQQLAVTSGTVIPSVPDKIYLGHQGGFVSVWNGKDFTFLGALKVSSTQVDALAGVGGYLWAGFHSGRINVLDTNQGSMTDWRVVQTWQAHKEKVLSIQVDTALLETGLLAVITTGADWNVNYWDGMLKTAHVSTELQNRENTFCSFTPVNLLIVSWNTDASKPSDLIDSHKSGFFSKSSNTNNDNSSFLRKALSSTESPDIIVFGFQELIDLEDKKLTAKTMLLPKKKADSALSERISHSYRLWYDHLVMEVERNMPKSSPYVVLHAENLVGLFTCIFVRKENRENLADVAITTVKTGLKGRYGNKGAIISRFVLDDSSFCFINCHLAAGQKHTKQRNQDLVSILEEKVAFANDPVRSELSYVNGGDGSSVFDHETTFLNGDLNYRVDLRREAVLPAITKSNFEYLLNHDQLNKQMETNAQFKLRDFKEPPITYAPTYKYDRKTNVYDTSDKRRTPAWCDRILSRTVHLPRVSNLHYKRYEVNVSDHRPISAAFQVQTKKIDHAKRSNVLLDVENEFGSIFAETINDEKRYYEYK
;
A
#
# COMPACT_ATOMS: atom_id res chain seq x y z
N MET A 1 12.26 30.36 37.81
CA MET A 1 13.05 29.57 38.80
C MET A 1 12.18 28.62 39.62
N ALA A 2 11.06 29.05 40.19
CA ALA A 2 10.16 28.16 40.96
C ALA A 2 9.55 26.99 40.16
N SER A 3 9.38 27.11 38.84
CA SER A 3 8.94 26.03 37.95
C SER A 3 10.04 24.98 37.68
N PHE A 4 11.31 25.39 37.72
CA PHE A 4 12.46 24.52 37.49
C PHE A 4 12.78 23.68 38.72
N GLU A 5 12.70 24.28 39.92
CA GLU A 5 12.82 23.55 41.19
C GLU A 5 11.71 22.50 41.36
N ARG A 6 10.48 22.80 40.92
CA ARG A 6 9.35 21.87 41.00
C ARG A 6 9.47 20.70 40.02
N LEU A 7 9.95 20.95 38.79
CA LEU A 7 10.29 19.91 37.82
C LEU A 7 11.44 19.03 38.31
N ARG A 8 12.45 19.64 38.95
CA ARG A 8 13.57 18.94 39.58
C ARG A 8 13.12 18.08 40.76
N GLN A 9 12.20 18.55 41.58
CA GLN A 9 11.69 17.81 42.75
C GLN A 9 10.84 16.60 42.35
N ILE A 10 10.06 16.70 41.27
CA ILE A 10 9.35 15.55 40.67
C ILE A 10 10.34 14.52 40.07
N TRP A 11 11.51 14.97 39.64
CA TRP A 11 12.56 14.14 39.05
C TRP A 11 13.46 13.48 40.12
N GLU A 12 13.74 14.18 41.22
CA GLU A 12 14.59 13.71 42.33
C GLU A 12 13.85 12.78 43.31
N ASP A 13 12.51 12.81 43.35
CA ASP A 13 11.69 11.88 44.16
C ASP A 13 11.59 10.45 43.57
N ARG A 14 12.19 10.18 42.39
CA ARG A 14 12.36 8.81 41.88
C ARG A 14 13.62 8.19 42.48
N THR A 15 13.45 7.24 43.40
CA THR A 15 14.58 6.60 44.09
C THR A 15 15.52 5.86 43.11
N PRO A 16 16.85 5.88 43.32
CA PRO A 16 17.83 5.17 42.48
C PRO A 16 17.62 3.66 42.34
N GLY A 17 16.80 3.04 43.21
CA GLY A 17 16.51 1.60 43.19
C GLY A 17 15.62 1.12 42.04
N GLU A 18 14.92 2.02 41.33
CA GLU A 18 14.06 1.65 40.20
C GLU A 18 14.82 1.55 38.87
N LEU A 19 16.04 2.12 38.79
CA LEU A 19 16.91 2.02 37.62
C LEU A 19 17.78 0.73 37.63
N GLU A 20 18.00 0.11 38.79
CA GLU A 20 18.83 -1.11 38.94
C GLU A 20 18.06 -2.44 38.79
N GLN A 21 16.72 -2.44 38.82
CA GLN A 21 15.93 -3.67 38.60
C GLN A 21 15.72 -4.03 37.12
N LEU A 22 16.17 -3.19 36.17
CA LEU A 22 16.00 -3.41 34.73
C LEU A 22 17.18 -4.15 34.05
N GLN A 23 18.16 -4.64 34.81
CA GLN A 23 19.36 -5.34 34.30
C GLN A 23 19.49 -6.82 34.69
N LYS A 24 18.41 -7.52 35.06
CA LYS A 24 18.46 -8.99 35.23
C LYS A 24 17.92 -9.72 33.99
N PRO A 25 18.63 -10.73 33.44
CA PRO A 25 18.08 -11.60 32.42
C PRO A 25 16.90 -12.38 33.03
N ILE A 26 15.75 -12.34 32.37
CA ILE A 26 14.60 -13.18 32.73
C ILE A 26 14.98 -14.62 32.36
N LEU A 27 15.22 -15.45 33.38
CA LEU A 27 15.26 -16.90 33.23
C LEU A 27 13.83 -17.39 32.96
N ASN A 28 13.60 -17.94 31.76
CA ASN A 28 12.36 -18.61 31.41
C ASN A 28 12.23 -19.92 32.19
N GLU A 29 11.53 -19.91 33.33
CA GLU A 29 10.94 -21.12 33.89
C GLU A 29 9.58 -21.39 33.25
N ALA A 30 9.39 -22.64 32.78
CA ALA A 30 8.15 -23.09 32.17
C ALA A 30 7.00 -23.10 33.20
N PRO A 31 5.76 -22.70 32.81
CA PRO A 31 4.62 -22.71 33.73
C PRO A 31 4.23 -24.15 34.13
N PRO A 32 3.69 -24.35 35.35
CA PRO A 32 3.33 -25.68 35.85
C PRO A 32 2.17 -26.28 35.05
N ARG A 33 2.29 -27.57 34.76
CA ARG A 33 1.35 -28.38 33.98
C ARG A 33 -0.01 -28.51 34.71
N PRO A 34 -1.16 -28.33 34.03
CA PRO A 34 -2.48 -28.54 34.63
C PRO A 34 -2.77 -30.03 34.89
N PRO A 35 -3.61 -30.37 35.89
CA PRO A 35 -3.84 -31.74 36.30
C PRO A 35 -4.64 -32.56 35.27
N ILE A 36 -4.23 -33.82 35.15
CA ILE A 36 -4.83 -34.84 34.27
C ILE A 36 -6.19 -35.26 34.85
N SER A 37 -7.27 -34.95 34.13
CA SER A 37 -8.61 -35.49 34.43
C SER A 37 -8.82 -36.80 33.67
N THR A 38 -8.98 -37.87 34.44
CA THR A 38 -9.23 -39.24 34.01
C THR A 38 -10.68 -39.43 33.55
N LYS A 39 -10.87 -40.13 32.43
CA LYS A 39 -12.17 -40.67 32.00
C LYS A 39 -12.76 -41.59 33.10
N PRO A 40 -14.08 -41.79 33.07
CA PRO A 40 -14.55 -43.16 32.92
C PRO A 40 -15.60 -43.34 31.81
N SER A 41 -15.73 -44.60 31.44
CA SER A 41 -16.34 -45.17 30.24
C SER A 41 -17.75 -45.74 30.47
N LYS A 42 -18.54 -45.75 29.37
CA LYS A 42 -19.57 -46.73 28.95
C LYS A 42 -20.82 -46.96 29.84
N SER A 43 -22.01 -46.75 29.26
CA SER A 43 -23.01 -47.82 29.07
C SER A 43 -24.21 -47.35 28.21
N SER A 44 -24.89 -48.35 27.65
CA SER A 44 -25.90 -48.39 26.57
C SER A 44 -27.36 -48.39 27.07
N TYR A 45 -28.31 -48.41 26.11
CA TYR A 45 -29.79 -48.56 26.21
C TYR A 45 -30.59 -47.26 26.40
N SER A 46 -31.83 -47.06 25.92
CA SER A 46 -32.68 -47.53 24.81
C SER A 46 -33.99 -46.74 24.91
N SER A 47 -34.70 -46.62 23.78
CA SER A 47 -36.12 -46.28 23.53
C SER A 47 -37.13 -46.02 24.69
N GLU A 48 -38.04 -45.06 24.37
CA GLU A 48 -39.49 -44.96 24.70
C GLU A 48 -40.03 -43.88 25.67
N SER A 49 -40.89 -43.03 25.07
CA SER A 49 -42.21 -42.55 25.52
C SER A 49 -42.37 -41.34 26.48
N LEU A 50 -43.27 -40.44 26.04
CA LEU A 50 -43.83 -39.20 26.63
C LEU A 50 -44.74 -39.49 27.86
N PRO A 51 -45.07 -38.50 28.75
CA PRO A 51 -46.20 -37.57 28.50
C PRO A 51 -46.15 -36.15 29.15
N THR A 52 -46.54 -35.14 28.33
CA THR A 52 -47.49 -34.01 28.50
C THR A 52 -47.57 -33.04 29.73
N LEU A 53 -47.71 -31.74 29.38
CA LEU A 53 -48.51 -30.62 29.96
C LEU A 53 -47.94 -29.85 31.20
N SER A 54 -47.99 -28.51 31.38
CA SER A 54 -48.56 -27.37 30.62
C SER A 54 -48.15 -25.98 31.23
N LYS A 55 -48.32 -24.89 30.43
CA LYS A 55 -48.56 -23.45 30.77
C LYS A 55 -47.36 -22.58 31.25
N HIS A 56 -47.10 -21.31 30.85
CA HIS A 56 -47.85 -20.20 30.22
C HIS A 56 -46.89 -19.23 29.48
N ARG A 57 -47.31 -18.63 28.35
CA ARG A 57 -46.65 -17.46 27.73
C ARG A 57 -47.71 -16.38 27.44
N ARG A 58 -47.47 -15.14 27.90
CA ARG A 58 -48.29 -13.94 27.61
C ARG A 58 -47.78 -13.25 26.32
N ALA A 59 -48.71 -12.65 25.58
CA ALA A 59 -48.50 -11.90 24.34
C ALA A 59 -48.16 -10.41 24.60
N PRO A 60 -47.46 -9.72 23.67
CA PRO A 60 -47.37 -8.27 23.64
C PRO A 60 -48.44 -7.62 22.72
N PRO A 61 -48.77 -6.33 22.93
CA PRO A 61 -49.91 -5.65 22.29
C PRO A 61 -49.55 -5.01 20.93
N GLU A 62 -50.59 -4.66 20.19
CA GLU A 62 -50.59 -4.07 18.83
C GLU A 62 -51.40 -2.72 18.83
N PRO A 63 -51.55 -1.98 17.70
CA PRO A 63 -51.01 -0.62 17.39
C PRO A 63 -52.12 0.48 17.31
N PRO A 64 -51.95 1.71 16.70
CA PRO A 64 -52.13 1.86 15.22
C PRO A 64 -51.55 3.11 14.45
N THR A 65 -51.27 2.89 13.14
CA THR A 65 -51.55 3.70 11.89
C THR A 65 -50.86 5.06 11.60
N SER A 66 -50.46 5.46 10.37
CA SER A 66 -51.01 5.25 9.00
C SER A 66 -50.00 5.53 7.83
N ARG A 67 -50.02 4.71 6.76
CA ARG A 67 -50.31 4.96 5.29
C ARG A 67 -49.29 5.79 4.47
N LEU A 68 -48.93 5.56 3.19
CA LEU A 68 -49.27 4.66 2.07
C LEU A 68 -48.18 4.83 0.96
N ALA A 69 -47.85 3.78 0.19
CA ALA A 69 -47.24 3.84 -1.17
C ALA A 69 -47.72 2.59 -1.93
N PRO A 70 -48.07 2.63 -3.24
CA PRO A 70 -47.14 2.50 -4.39
C PRO A 70 -47.71 3.17 -5.70
N PRO A 71 -47.33 2.89 -6.99
CA PRO A 71 -46.43 1.89 -7.61
C PRO A 71 -45.51 2.37 -8.79
N ILE A 72 -44.78 1.42 -9.40
CA ILE A 72 -43.74 1.52 -10.46
C ILE A 72 -44.35 1.26 -11.89
N PRO A 73 -43.58 1.16 -13.01
CA PRO A 73 -43.25 2.10 -14.13
C PRO A 73 -43.97 1.79 -15.48
N PRO A 74 -43.58 2.38 -16.65
CA PRO A 74 -42.90 1.57 -17.69
C PRO A 74 -41.93 2.30 -18.68
N LYS A 75 -41.40 1.51 -19.65
CA LYS A 75 -40.32 1.68 -20.65
C LYS A 75 -40.65 2.49 -21.94
N HIS A 76 -39.58 3.02 -22.58
CA HIS A 76 -39.25 3.28 -24.01
C HIS A 76 -40.30 3.68 -25.07
N THR A 77 -40.02 4.73 -25.89
CA THR A 77 -39.98 4.68 -27.40
C THR A 77 -39.57 6.00 -28.07
N LYS A 78 -39.07 5.86 -29.32
CA LYS A 78 -38.66 6.86 -30.33
C LYS A 78 -39.83 7.74 -30.83
N ALA A 79 -39.56 8.98 -31.31
CA ALA A 79 -40.05 9.50 -32.60
C ALA A 79 -39.56 10.93 -32.91
N SER A 80 -39.19 11.11 -34.17
CA SER A 80 -38.92 12.31 -34.95
C SER A 80 -40.19 12.91 -35.59
N PHE A 81 -40.24 14.24 -35.84
CA PHE A 81 -40.45 14.92 -37.15
C PHE A 81 -41.00 16.37 -37.04
N SER A 82 -40.45 17.23 -37.94
CA SER A 82 -41.05 18.39 -38.66
C SER A 82 -41.58 19.61 -37.88
N SER A 83 -41.50 20.88 -38.34
CA SER A 83 -41.10 21.49 -39.62
C SER A 83 -41.06 23.03 -39.49
N ASP A 84 -40.14 23.64 -40.24
CA ASP A 84 -40.26 24.84 -41.08
C ASP A 84 -40.36 26.29 -40.56
N ASN A 85 -39.67 27.13 -41.36
CA ASN A 85 -39.75 28.57 -41.64
C ASN A 85 -38.92 29.54 -40.79
N LEU A 86 -38.23 30.57 -41.29
CA LEU A 86 -37.87 31.12 -42.63
C LEU A 86 -36.86 32.27 -42.36
N HIS A 87 -35.91 32.51 -43.28
CA HIS A 87 -35.24 33.79 -43.64
C HIS A 87 -34.69 34.75 -42.54
N GLN A 88 -33.45 35.29 -42.59
CA GLN A 88 -32.90 36.23 -43.58
C GLN A 88 -31.44 36.61 -43.20
N ARG A 89 -30.56 36.80 -44.20
CA ARG A 89 -29.30 37.59 -44.17
C ARG A 89 -29.63 39.11 -44.22
N PRO A 90 -28.72 40.14 -44.09
CA PRO A 90 -27.31 40.18 -44.57
C PRO A 90 -26.28 41.13 -43.84
N THR A 91 -25.03 41.17 -44.38
CA THR A 91 -24.07 42.33 -44.49
C THR A 91 -23.36 42.91 -43.24
N ALA A 92 -22.11 43.41 -43.20
CA ALA A 92 -21.08 43.79 -44.18
C ALA A 92 -19.65 43.93 -43.54
N THR A 93 -18.62 43.91 -44.40
CA THR A 93 -17.16 44.25 -44.33
C THR A 93 -16.87 45.76 -44.04
N PRO A 94 -15.63 46.34 -43.85
CA PRO A 94 -14.30 46.08 -44.51
C PRO A 94 -12.99 46.20 -43.64
N SER A 95 -11.86 45.51 -43.93
CA SER A 95 -10.58 45.90 -44.63
C SER A 95 -9.73 47.04 -43.96
N PRO A 96 -8.38 47.23 -44.18
CA PRO A 96 -7.39 46.53 -45.04
C PRO A 96 -5.93 46.31 -44.46
N SER A 97 -5.09 45.71 -45.33
CA SER A 97 -3.64 45.39 -45.46
C SER A 97 -2.59 46.49 -45.04
N PRO A 98 -1.22 46.30 -45.05
CA PRO A 98 -0.37 45.64 -46.08
C PRO A 98 0.93 44.87 -45.70
N ASN A 99 1.38 44.08 -46.70
CA ASN A 99 2.67 43.39 -46.98
C ASN A 99 3.93 44.31 -46.99
N PRO A 100 5.19 43.88 -47.36
CA PRO A 100 5.74 42.56 -47.78
C PRO A 100 7.16 42.21 -47.19
N TYR A 101 7.74 41.04 -47.51
CA TYR A 101 9.06 40.89 -48.20
C TYR A 101 9.42 39.40 -48.48
N LEU A 102 10.02 39.19 -49.65
CA LEU A 102 10.42 37.94 -50.33
C LEU A 102 11.82 37.43 -49.89
N VAL A 103 12.11 36.13 -50.13
CA VAL A 103 13.23 35.52 -50.93
C VAL A 103 13.16 33.99 -50.68
N GLU A 104 12.66 33.15 -51.59
CA GLU A 104 13.25 32.52 -52.80
C GLU A 104 14.14 31.26 -52.55
N ARG A 105 13.87 30.24 -53.39
CA ARG A 105 14.63 29.02 -53.78
C ARG A 105 14.42 27.71 -53.01
N SER A 106 14.27 26.53 -53.61
CA SER A 106 13.95 26.06 -54.98
C SER A 106 14.10 24.52 -55.03
N HIS A 107 13.18 23.81 -55.72
CA HIS A 107 13.28 22.48 -56.38
C HIS A 107 13.62 21.23 -55.50
N THR A 108 13.08 20.02 -55.67
CA THR A 108 12.66 19.20 -56.83
C THR A 108 11.64 18.13 -56.35
N ALA A 109 10.49 17.99 -57.02
CA ALA A 109 10.12 16.94 -57.99
C ALA A 109 9.49 15.65 -57.40
N ILE A 110 8.21 15.47 -57.74
CA ILE A 110 7.37 14.25 -57.69
C ILE A 110 7.66 13.42 -58.97
N PRO A 111 7.35 12.10 -59.04
CA PRO A 111 6.06 11.64 -59.61
C PRO A 111 5.47 10.43 -58.82
N SER A 112 4.19 10.38 -58.42
CA SER A 112 2.91 10.27 -59.16
C SER A 112 2.50 8.84 -59.53
N ASN A 113 1.19 8.60 -59.32
CA ASN A 113 0.31 7.55 -59.89
C ASN A 113 0.35 6.18 -59.17
N SER A 114 -0.78 5.51 -58.89
CA SER A 114 -2.09 5.54 -59.56
C SER A 114 -3.22 5.07 -58.64
N SER A 115 -4.39 5.64 -58.89
CA SER A 115 -5.72 5.28 -58.42
C SER A 115 -6.27 4.03 -59.11
N ALA A 116 -6.97 3.16 -58.37
CA ALA A 116 -7.99 2.27 -58.94
C ALA A 116 -9.17 2.10 -57.97
N THR A 117 -10.36 2.22 -58.55
CA THR A 117 -11.68 2.34 -57.95
C THR A 117 -12.37 0.99 -57.72
N LEU A 118 -13.11 0.91 -56.61
CA LEU A 118 -14.42 0.28 -56.38
C LEU A 118 -14.79 -1.05 -57.09
N SER A 119 -15.11 -2.07 -56.28
CA SER A 119 -16.38 -2.80 -56.44
C SER A 119 -16.87 -3.38 -55.12
N ASN A 120 -18.17 -3.21 -54.91
CA ASN A 120 -18.97 -3.59 -53.76
C ASN A 120 -19.70 -4.90 -54.12
N ASN A 121 -19.73 -5.89 -53.21
CA ASN A 121 -20.79 -6.90 -53.14
C ASN A 121 -20.71 -7.60 -51.77
N GLY A 122 -21.73 -7.37 -50.95
CA GLY A 122 -21.82 -7.88 -49.59
C GLY A 122 -22.34 -9.32 -49.49
N TYR A 123 -22.19 -9.89 -48.30
CA TYR A 123 -23.13 -10.77 -47.63
C TYR A 123 -22.87 -10.71 -46.11
N SER A 124 -23.97 -10.81 -45.36
CA SER A 124 -24.10 -10.53 -43.92
C SER A 124 -23.79 -11.73 -43.02
N SER A 125 -23.28 -11.47 -41.81
CA SER A 125 -23.84 -12.05 -40.57
C SER A 125 -23.12 -11.53 -39.32
N GLU A 126 -23.88 -10.76 -38.53
CA GLU A 126 -23.94 -10.69 -37.06
C GLU A 126 -22.72 -10.19 -36.27
N SER A 127 -22.93 -8.97 -35.77
CA SER A 127 -22.12 -8.12 -34.92
C SER A 127 -22.26 -8.46 -33.43
N ASP A 128 -21.12 -8.62 -32.74
CA ASP A 128 -20.98 -8.22 -31.34
C ASP A 128 -20.61 -6.72 -31.33
N GLU A 129 -21.33 -5.93 -30.54
CA GLU A 129 -21.18 -4.47 -30.47
C GLU A 129 -19.80 -4.06 -29.91
N ASP A 130 -18.98 -3.44 -30.76
CA ASP A 130 -17.77 -2.71 -30.40
C ASP A 130 -18.14 -1.30 -29.91
N GLU A 131 -17.89 -0.99 -28.63
CA GLU A 131 -17.73 0.39 -28.18
C GLU A 131 -16.34 0.90 -28.63
N PHE A 132 -16.33 1.76 -29.65
CA PHE A 132 -15.17 2.50 -30.12
C PHE A 132 -14.62 3.42 -29.02
N TYR A 133 -13.51 3.02 -28.38
CA TYR A 133 -12.57 3.99 -27.81
C TYR A 133 -11.56 4.35 -28.88
N VAL A 134 -11.56 5.62 -29.28
CA VAL A 134 -10.57 6.20 -30.19
C VAL A 134 -9.20 6.15 -29.49
N ASP A 135 -8.29 5.45 -30.16
CA ASP A 135 -6.87 5.30 -29.83
C ASP A 135 -6.12 6.58 -30.21
N ASP A 136 -5.68 7.35 -29.22
CA ASP A 136 -4.69 8.41 -29.39
C ASP A 136 -3.30 7.83 -29.07
N SER A 137 -2.82 6.94 -29.94
CA SER A 137 -1.43 6.50 -29.94
C SER A 137 -0.83 6.54 -31.34
N SER A 138 -0.65 7.76 -31.84
CA SER A 138 0.29 7.97 -32.93
C SER A 138 1.12 9.24 -32.75
N VAL A 139 2.42 9.01 -32.56
CA VAL A 139 3.55 9.94 -32.75
C VAL A 139 3.63 11.12 -31.77
N ALA A 140 4.42 10.94 -30.70
CA ALA A 140 4.96 12.07 -29.94
C ALA A 140 6.45 11.84 -29.63
N GLY A 141 7.28 12.82 -29.98
CA GLY A 141 8.71 12.86 -29.72
C GLY A 141 9.07 12.94 -28.23
N PRO A 142 10.34 13.21 -27.88
CA PRO A 142 10.86 13.06 -26.52
C PRO A 142 10.42 14.23 -25.62
N GLN A 143 9.12 14.30 -25.29
CA GLN A 143 8.53 15.11 -24.21
C GLN A 143 7.00 14.87 -24.08
N ALA A 144 6.55 13.62 -24.28
CA ALA A 144 5.14 13.27 -24.09
C ALA A 144 4.77 13.14 -22.60
N ARG A 145 3.73 13.88 -22.21
CA ARG A 145 3.16 14.03 -20.86
C ARG A 145 2.84 12.66 -20.23
N ARG A 146 3.47 12.35 -19.09
CA ARG A 146 3.29 11.13 -18.29
C ARG A 146 2.07 11.21 -17.37
N ALA A 147 1.36 10.10 -17.19
CA ALA A 147 0.14 10.04 -16.37
C ALA A 147 0.44 10.16 -14.84
N PRO A 148 -0.29 10.99 -14.08
CA PRO A 148 -0.02 11.31 -12.66
C PRO A 148 -0.49 10.27 -11.63
N SER A 149 -0.72 9.00 -12.02
CA SER A 149 -1.32 7.98 -11.13
C SER A 149 -0.31 7.12 -10.36
N ILE A 150 0.95 7.54 -10.26
CA ILE A 150 2.08 6.72 -9.82
C ILE A 150 2.35 6.88 -8.31
N LEU A 151 1.94 5.88 -7.49
CA LEU A 151 2.40 5.65 -6.11
C LEU A 151 3.93 5.39 -5.93
N PRO A 152 4.56 5.93 -4.87
CA PRO A 152 5.93 5.59 -4.46
C PRO A 152 6.18 4.11 -4.24
N ASP A 153 7.43 3.66 -4.43
CA ASP A 153 7.85 2.30 -4.14
C ASP A 153 7.86 1.99 -2.62
N VAL A 154 7.31 0.82 -2.26
CA VAL A 154 7.16 0.31 -0.88
C VAL A 154 7.84 -1.05 -0.69
N SER A 155 8.50 -1.61 -1.72
CA SER A 155 9.12 -2.95 -1.69
C SER A 155 10.19 -3.10 -0.61
N HIS A 156 10.88 -2.00 -0.28
CA HIS A 156 11.95 -1.92 0.70
C HIS A 156 11.60 -1.10 1.95
N ALA A 157 10.35 -0.63 2.06
CA ALA A 157 9.92 0.17 3.20
C ALA A 157 9.97 -0.66 4.49
N ASN A 158 10.52 -0.10 5.57
CA ASN A 158 10.42 -0.73 6.88
C ASN A 158 8.97 -0.71 7.38
N ARG A 159 8.46 -1.82 7.92
CA ARG A 159 7.06 -1.97 8.36
C ARG A 159 6.88 -1.92 9.88
N ARG A 160 7.97 -1.93 10.64
CA ARG A 160 7.94 -1.82 12.09
C ARG A 160 7.55 -0.39 12.47
N ALA A 161 6.59 -0.23 13.36
CA ALA A 161 6.30 1.09 13.92
C ALA A 161 7.54 1.63 14.65
N PRO A 162 7.94 2.90 14.44
CA PRO A 162 9.00 3.53 15.24
C PRO A 162 8.62 3.50 16.73
N LYS A 163 9.56 3.30 17.64
CA LYS A 163 9.27 3.25 19.09
C LYS A 163 10.12 4.25 19.85
N LEU A 164 9.48 5.07 20.66
CA LEU A 164 10.13 5.98 21.59
C LEU A 164 10.02 5.42 23.02
N LYS A 165 11.12 4.86 23.55
CA LYS A 165 11.11 3.99 24.76
C LYS A 165 10.50 4.59 26.03
N LEU A 166 10.49 5.92 26.18
CA LEU A 166 10.07 6.62 27.40
C LEU A 166 8.63 7.15 27.35
N TYR A 167 7.95 7.05 26.21
CA TYR A 167 6.64 7.65 25.99
C TYR A 167 5.66 6.59 25.48
N HIS A 168 4.45 6.62 26.01
CA HIS A 168 3.38 5.73 25.60
C HIS A 168 2.32 6.48 24.77
N SER A 169 1.47 5.71 24.11
CA SER A 169 0.30 6.25 23.43
C SER A 169 -0.76 6.61 24.45
N VAL A 170 -1.36 7.79 24.32
CA VAL A 170 -2.41 8.30 25.21
C VAL A 170 -3.76 8.14 24.53
N SER A 171 -4.68 7.40 25.14
CA SER A 171 -6.06 7.24 24.64
C SER A 171 -7.03 8.20 25.34
N SER A 172 -7.66 9.11 24.60
CA SER A 172 -8.71 9.94 25.18
C SER A 172 -10.03 9.17 25.28
N LYS A 173 -10.66 9.17 26.45
CA LYS A 173 -11.98 8.53 26.69
C LYS A 173 -13.13 9.15 25.85
N GLY A 174 -12.89 10.24 25.13
CA GLY A 174 -13.89 10.88 24.28
C GLY A 174 -13.28 11.63 23.11
N HIS A 175 -14.13 11.99 22.14
CA HIS A 175 -13.75 12.75 20.96
C HIS A 175 -13.03 14.06 21.35
N PHE A 176 -11.88 14.32 20.73
CA PHE A 176 -11.27 15.65 20.71
C PHE A 176 -11.20 16.20 19.29
N PHE A 177 -11.16 17.52 19.19
CA PHE A 177 -11.09 18.26 17.93
C PHE A 177 -9.74 18.91 17.71
N SER A 178 -9.00 19.15 18.77
CA SER A 178 -7.65 19.70 18.76
C SER A 178 -6.81 18.99 19.81
N ALA A 179 -5.53 18.80 19.54
CA ALA A 179 -4.59 18.34 20.53
C ALA A 179 -3.22 18.95 20.27
N ALA A 180 -2.46 19.13 21.33
CA ALA A 180 -1.09 19.61 21.29
C ALA A 180 -0.30 18.91 22.39
N SER A 181 1.02 18.95 22.26
CA SER A 181 1.93 18.30 23.17
C SER A 181 3.17 19.15 23.39
N SER A 182 3.70 19.09 24.59
CA SER A 182 4.95 19.71 24.98
C SER A 182 5.52 18.94 26.15
N ASN A 183 6.75 18.45 25.97
CA ASN A 183 7.50 17.69 26.99
C ASN A 183 6.76 16.39 27.30
N ASN A 184 6.15 16.30 28.49
CA ASN A 184 5.35 15.15 28.89
C ASN A 184 3.84 15.41 28.81
N PHE A 185 3.42 16.65 28.56
CA PHE A 185 2.02 17.01 28.57
C PHE A 185 1.39 16.77 27.21
N VAL A 186 0.30 16.00 27.21
CA VAL A 186 -0.63 15.92 26.08
C VAL A 186 -1.91 16.63 26.47
N VAL A 187 -2.24 17.68 25.74
CA VAL A 187 -3.46 18.46 25.95
C VAL A 187 -4.42 18.14 24.80
N THR A 188 -5.62 17.69 25.14
CA THR A 188 -6.70 17.44 24.18
C THR A 188 -7.87 18.37 24.45
N GLY A 189 -8.42 18.94 23.39
CA GLY A 189 -9.53 19.89 23.42
C GLY A 189 -10.76 19.32 22.74
N SER A 190 -11.86 19.27 23.49
CA SER A 190 -13.19 18.87 23.04
C SER A 190 -14.21 19.94 23.48
N HIS A 191 -15.35 19.53 24.05
CA HIS A 191 -16.12 20.40 24.95
C HIS A 191 -15.50 20.48 26.36
N HIS A 192 -14.53 19.61 26.63
CA HIS A 192 -13.69 19.61 27.83
C HIS A 192 -12.23 19.66 27.39
N LEU A 193 -11.41 20.28 28.24
CA LEU A 193 -9.97 20.24 28.17
C LEU A 193 -9.48 19.08 29.04
N ARG A 194 -8.68 18.18 28.48
CA ARG A 194 -8.06 17.07 29.21
C ARG A 194 -6.56 17.11 29.04
N ILE A 195 -5.84 16.90 30.14
CA ILE A 195 -4.38 16.93 30.18
C ILE A 195 -3.88 15.61 30.74
N TYR A 196 -2.97 15.01 29.99
CA TYR A 196 -2.38 13.71 30.26
C TYR A 196 -0.86 13.85 30.39
N ASP A 197 -0.25 12.93 31.13
CA ASP A 197 1.19 12.80 31.24
C ASP A 197 1.65 11.57 30.43
N ALA A 198 2.25 11.81 29.27
CA ALA A 198 2.73 10.77 28.36
C ALA A 198 3.96 10.00 28.89
N SER A 199 4.60 10.49 29.96
CA SER A 199 5.72 9.82 30.63
C SER A 199 5.28 8.87 31.75
N ASN A 200 3.98 8.87 32.10
CA ASN A 200 3.46 8.05 33.19
C ASN A 200 3.52 6.56 32.84
N SER A 201 4.40 5.82 33.52
CA SER A 201 4.68 4.40 33.27
C SER A 201 3.52 3.45 33.58
N ASN A 202 2.52 3.91 34.35
CA ASN A 202 1.38 3.08 34.70
C ASN A 202 0.40 2.89 33.53
N ASN A 203 0.61 3.56 32.38
CA ASN A 203 -0.27 3.55 31.21
C ASN A 203 -1.75 3.78 31.57
N SER A 204 -2.02 4.48 32.66
CA SER A 204 -3.36 4.91 33.00
C SER A 204 -3.64 6.12 32.11
N ASP A 205 -4.33 5.90 30.99
CA ASP A 205 -4.86 6.92 30.07
C ASP A 205 -5.94 7.81 30.73
N VAL A 206 -5.77 8.08 32.02
CA VAL A 206 -6.63 8.90 32.86
C VAL A 206 -6.01 10.29 32.88
N PRO A 207 -6.77 11.33 32.51
CA PRO A 207 -6.25 12.69 32.60
C PRO A 207 -6.01 13.03 34.07
N PHE A 208 -4.86 13.64 34.37
CA PHE A 208 -4.60 14.16 35.72
C PHE A 208 -5.27 15.52 35.94
N PHE A 209 -5.63 16.21 34.85
CA PHE A 209 -6.50 17.39 34.88
C PHE A 209 -7.58 17.29 33.80
N GLU A 210 -8.82 17.55 34.19
CA GLU A 210 -9.96 17.68 33.30
C GLU A 210 -10.76 18.92 33.69
N SER A 211 -10.96 19.82 32.73
CA SER A 211 -11.79 21.00 32.96
C SER A 211 -13.26 20.60 33.08
N PRO A 212 -14.07 21.29 33.91
CA PRO A 212 -15.51 21.11 33.90
C PRO A 212 -16.09 21.41 32.51
N ASP A 213 -17.24 20.78 32.21
CA ASP A 213 -17.98 20.92 30.96
C ASP A 213 -18.13 22.39 30.57
N LYS A 214 -17.55 22.76 29.42
CA LYS A 214 -17.77 24.06 28.80
C LYS A 214 -18.68 23.89 27.59
N ASP A 215 -19.67 24.76 27.48
CA ASP A 215 -20.61 24.76 26.35
C ASP A 215 -19.92 25.06 25.01
N THR A 216 -18.72 25.66 25.02
CA THR A 216 -17.98 26.02 23.81
C THR A 216 -16.92 24.98 23.45
N ARG A 217 -16.97 24.51 22.19
CA ARG A 217 -15.98 23.61 21.57
C ARG A 217 -14.61 24.27 21.42
N ILE A 218 -13.56 23.60 21.89
CA ILE A 218 -12.16 23.96 21.67
C ILE A 218 -11.75 23.49 20.26
N THR A 219 -11.14 24.38 19.49
CA THR A 219 -10.83 24.16 18.06
C THR A 219 -9.35 24.25 17.73
N SER A 220 -8.54 24.92 18.56
CA SER A 220 -7.09 25.05 18.37
C SER A 220 -6.38 25.09 19.71
N ILE A 221 -5.21 24.47 19.82
CA ILE A 221 -4.35 24.47 21.01
C ILE A 221 -2.90 24.56 20.55
N THR A 222 -2.12 25.46 21.14
CA THR A 222 -0.70 25.65 20.84
C THR A 222 0.06 26.04 22.11
N PHE A 223 1.15 25.33 22.41
CA PHE A 223 2.00 25.67 23.57
C PHE A 223 2.74 26.99 23.36
N LYS A 224 2.85 27.77 24.43
CA LYS A 224 3.49 29.09 24.40
C LYS A 224 4.98 28.98 24.17
N GLN A 225 5.62 27.94 24.67
CA GLN A 225 7.05 27.71 24.56
C GLN A 225 7.27 26.23 24.32
N SER A 226 8.34 25.92 23.57
CA SER A 226 8.75 24.55 23.31
C SER A 226 8.95 23.77 24.60
N ASN A 227 9.57 24.35 25.63
CA ASN A 227 9.81 23.69 26.93
C ASN A 227 8.88 24.14 28.06
N GLY A 228 7.78 24.83 27.73
CA GLY A 228 6.84 25.38 28.71
C GLY A 228 5.62 24.50 28.94
N SER A 229 4.98 24.67 30.10
CA SER A 229 3.69 24.04 30.42
C SER A 229 2.49 24.90 30.02
N VAL A 230 2.69 26.18 29.71
CA VAL A 230 1.60 27.10 29.39
C VAL A 230 1.24 27.00 27.90
N PHE A 231 -0.05 26.98 27.60
CA PHE A 231 -0.57 26.93 26.24
C PHE A 231 -1.71 27.92 26.02
N TRP A 232 -1.91 28.28 24.75
CA TRP A 232 -3.08 29.01 24.28
C TRP A 232 -4.12 28.06 23.71
N GLY A 233 -5.38 28.37 23.95
CA GLY A 233 -6.51 27.68 23.34
C GLY A 233 -7.43 28.64 22.62
N GLY A 234 -7.98 28.17 21.50
CA GLY A 234 -8.99 28.84 20.70
C GLY A 234 -10.26 28.03 20.62
N THR A 235 -11.37 28.71 20.46
CA THR A 235 -12.69 28.10 20.54
C THR A 235 -13.57 28.41 19.32
N LYS A 236 -14.65 27.63 19.17
CA LYS A 236 -15.61 27.79 18.07
C LYS A 236 -16.36 29.11 18.10
N ASP A 237 -16.53 29.74 19.25
CA ASP A 237 -17.22 31.03 19.37
C ASP A 237 -16.27 32.24 19.22
N GLY A 238 -14.99 32.00 18.91
CA GLY A 238 -14.00 33.06 18.72
C GLY A 238 -13.29 33.51 20.01
N SER A 239 -13.54 32.85 21.15
CA SER A 239 -12.83 33.11 22.39
C SER A 239 -11.41 32.52 22.38
N LEU A 240 -10.49 33.20 23.06
CA LEU A 240 -9.10 32.77 23.31
C LEU A 240 -8.85 32.63 24.81
N PHE A 241 -8.04 31.66 25.21
CA PHE A 241 -7.66 31.47 26.61
C PHE A 241 -6.20 31.04 26.76
N GLU A 242 -5.66 31.26 27.95
CA GLU A 242 -4.29 30.91 28.33
C GLU A 242 -4.31 30.10 29.63
N MET A 243 -3.73 28.89 29.61
CA MET A 243 -3.78 27.94 30.72
C MET A 243 -2.45 27.22 30.96
N ASP A 244 -2.17 26.86 32.21
CA ASP A 244 -1.03 26.00 32.59
C ASP A 244 -1.43 24.53 32.52
N ALA A 245 -0.62 23.70 31.85
CA ALA A 245 -0.85 22.26 31.78
C ALA A 245 -0.55 21.51 33.08
N ILE A 246 0.22 22.09 34.02
CA ILE A 246 0.62 21.41 35.26
C ILE A 246 -0.56 21.25 36.23
N ASP A 247 -1.31 22.33 36.45
CA ASP A 247 -2.39 22.37 37.44
C ASP A 247 -3.72 22.84 36.85
N GLY A 248 -3.76 23.14 35.55
CA GLY A 248 -4.94 23.62 34.85
C GLY A 248 -5.34 25.05 35.22
N THR A 249 -4.45 25.84 35.82
CA THR A 249 -4.71 27.25 36.13
C THR A 249 -4.98 28.04 34.85
N CYS A 250 -6.08 28.78 34.82
CA CYS A 250 -6.40 29.70 33.72
C CYS A 250 -5.89 31.11 34.05
N PHE A 251 -4.92 31.59 33.28
CA PHE A 251 -4.32 32.92 33.45
C PHE A 251 -5.19 34.02 32.86
N ASP A 252 -5.81 33.77 31.71
CA ASP A 252 -6.66 34.74 31.02
C ASP A 252 -7.68 34.03 30.12
N TRP A 253 -8.85 34.65 29.95
CA TRP A 253 -9.93 34.19 29.09
C TRP A 253 -10.57 35.39 28.41
N LYS A 254 -10.29 35.56 27.12
CA LYS A 254 -10.86 36.61 26.29
C LYS A 254 -12.02 36.09 25.46
N THR A 255 -13.22 36.39 25.91
CA THR A 255 -14.45 35.95 25.25
C THR A 255 -14.71 36.74 23.97
N TYR A 256 -15.05 36.06 22.88
CA TYR A 256 -15.41 36.67 21.59
C TYR A 256 -14.35 37.63 21.01
N GLU A 257 -13.06 37.33 21.22
CA GLU A 257 -11.97 38.14 20.69
C GLU A 257 -11.95 38.11 19.15
N HIS A 258 -12.36 36.99 18.55
CA HIS A 258 -12.63 36.85 17.13
C HIS A 258 -14.13 36.75 16.87
N SER A 259 -14.56 37.18 15.68
CA SER A 259 -15.97 37.11 15.26
C SER A 259 -16.37 35.74 14.74
N GLY A 260 -15.39 34.95 14.30
CA GLY A 260 -15.57 33.59 13.78
C GLY A 260 -14.90 32.53 14.64
N ALA A 261 -15.04 31.27 14.24
CA ALA A 261 -14.39 30.16 14.92
C ALA A 261 -12.88 30.24 14.73
N ILE A 262 -12.10 30.04 15.81
CA ILE A 262 -10.63 30.01 15.70
C ILE A 262 -10.22 28.75 14.92
N ILE A 263 -9.57 28.94 13.78
CA ILE A 263 -9.10 27.84 12.92
C ILE A 263 -7.60 27.56 13.07
N GLY A 264 -6.86 28.47 13.69
CA GLY A 264 -5.46 28.24 14.02
C GLY A 264 -4.86 29.28 14.94
N ILE A 265 -3.93 28.80 15.77
CA ILE A 265 -3.07 29.60 16.62
C ILE A 265 -1.64 29.12 16.37
N TRP A 266 -0.76 30.03 15.97
CA TRP A 266 0.64 29.70 15.72
C TRP A 266 1.56 30.59 16.55
N ARG A 267 2.68 30.01 16.97
CA ARG A 267 3.86 30.75 17.36
C ARG A 267 4.73 30.92 16.11
N LEU A 268 5.38 32.07 16.00
CA LEU A 268 6.45 32.29 15.04
C LEU A 268 7.35 33.38 15.62
N ASN A 269 8.63 33.06 15.83
CA ASN A 269 9.54 33.88 16.64
C ASN A 269 8.95 34.16 18.03
N ASN A 270 8.82 35.44 18.40
CA ASN A 270 8.24 35.87 19.68
C ASN A 270 6.82 36.45 19.51
N HIS A 271 6.13 36.08 18.44
CA HIS A 271 4.76 36.51 18.14
C HIS A 271 3.80 35.35 18.31
N MET A 272 2.55 35.67 18.68
CA MET A 272 1.42 34.76 18.57
C MET A 272 0.55 35.24 17.42
N ILE A 273 0.08 34.31 16.59
CA ILE A 273 -0.78 34.61 15.46
C ILE A 273 -2.06 33.81 15.63
N SER A 274 -3.21 34.47 15.64
CA SER A 274 -4.53 33.83 15.68
C SER A 274 -5.34 34.16 14.43
N LEU A 275 -6.01 33.16 13.88
CA LEU A 275 -6.84 33.28 12.67
C LEU A 275 -8.21 32.64 12.91
N ASP A 276 -9.27 33.33 12.49
CA ASP A 276 -10.62 32.78 12.42
C ASP A 276 -11.06 32.40 10.99
N ASP A 277 -12.14 31.64 10.89
CA ASP A 277 -12.77 31.21 9.63
C ASP A 277 -13.34 32.36 8.78
N ALA A 278 -13.56 33.53 9.39
CA ALA A 278 -13.97 34.75 8.72
C ALA A 278 -12.80 35.53 8.07
N GLY A 279 -11.56 35.04 8.20
CA GLY A 279 -10.37 35.67 7.63
C GLY A 279 -9.84 36.85 8.46
N VAL A 280 -10.19 36.95 9.74
CA VAL A 280 -9.61 37.92 10.68
C VAL A 280 -8.35 37.34 11.28
N LEU A 281 -7.21 37.92 10.89
CA LEU A 281 -5.88 37.52 11.35
C LEU A 281 -5.37 38.54 12.37
N LYS A 282 -4.98 38.09 13.56
CA LYS A 282 -4.38 38.94 14.59
C LYS A 282 -2.95 38.50 14.89
N VAL A 283 -2.02 39.45 14.88
CA VAL A 283 -0.64 39.28 15.31
C VAL A 283 -0.47 39.93 16.68
N TRP A 284 -0.22 39.12 17.69
CA TRP A 284 0.02 39.51 19.08
C TRP A 284 1.51 39.79 19.26
N LEU A 285 1.82 41.03 19.65
CA LEU A 285 3.19 41.51 19.70
C LEU A 285 3.97 40.96 20.92
N PRO A 286 5.29 40.76 20.78
CA PRO A 286 6.14 40.35 21.89
C PRO A 286 6.10 41.37 23.01
N VAL A 287 6.08 40.90 24.26
CA VAL A 287 6.19 41.73 25.46
C VAL A 287 7.29 41.13 26.34
N THR A 288 8.14 42.01 26.88
CA THR A 288 9.19 41.61 27.83
C THR A 288 8.61 41.55 29.24
N HIS A 289 8.69 40.38 29.87
CA HIS A 289 8.25 40.15 31.24
C HIS A 289 9.35 40.47 32.24
N SER A 290 8.99 40.55 33.52
CA SER A 290 9.93 40.84 34.62
C SER A 290 11.05 39.82 34.78
N ASP A 291 10.86 38.60 34.27
CA ASP A 291 11.86 37.52 34.26
C ASP A 291 12.79 37.57 33.03
N GLY A 292 12.65 38.58 32.17
CA GLY A 292 13.42 38.74 30.94
C GLY A 292 12.90 37.94 29.75
N SER A 293 11.86 37.12 29.93
CA SER A 293 11.25 36.39 28.81
C SER A 293 10.50 37.34 27.86
N VAL A 294 10.59 37.09 26.56
CA VAL A 294 9.93 37.90 25.52
C VAL A 294 8.86 37.05 24.86
N ILE A 295 7.65 37.06 25.42
CA ILE A 295 6.58 36.14 25.04
C ILE A 295 5.25 36.89 25.05
N PRO A 296 4.40 36.72 24.03
CA PRO A 296 3.11 37.37 24.02
C PRO A 296 2.18 36.76 25.08
N THR A 297 1.24 37.56 25.55
CA THR A 297 0.12 37.12 26.39
C THR A 297 -1.17 37.57 25.74
N LEU A 298 -2.31 37.11 26.23
CA LEU A 298 -3.59 37.64 25.79
C LEU A 298 -3.79 39.12 26.15
N LYS A 299 -2.88 39.76 26.90
CA LYS A 299 -2.86 41.21 27.17
C LYS A 299 -1.92 41.98 26.24
N SER A 300 -1.15 41.29 25.40
CA SER A 300 -0.24 41.93 24.45
C SER A 300 -0.98 42.83 23.45
N PRO A 301 -0.35 43.92 22.97
CA PRO A 301 -0.87 44.68 21.86
C PRO A 301 -1.01 43.81 20.61
N THR A 302 -2.02 44.08 19.79
CA THR A 302 -2.29 43.32 18.56
C THR A 302 -2.28 44.19 17.31
N LYS A 303 -1.89 43.60 16.19
CA LYS A 303 -2.13 44.11 14.84
C LYS A 303 -3.18 43.24 14.16
N LEU A 304 -4.21 43.86 13.61
CA LEU A 304 -5.30 43.20 12.91
C LEU A 304 -5.09 43.31 11.40
N PHE A 305 -5.24 42.18 10.71
CA PHE A 305 -5.26 42.09 9.26
C PHE A 305 -6.53 41.35 8.83
N ARG A 306 -7.00 41.66 7.62
CA ARG A 306 -8.03 40.85 6.94
C ARG A 306 -7.42 40.16 5.74
N ILE A 307 -7.63 38.86 5.67
CA ILE A 307 -7.25 38.01 4.55
C ILE A 307 -8.51 37.41 3.91
N ASN A 308 -8.34 36.65 2.83
CA ASN A 308 -9.46 36.02 2.15
C ASN A 308 -10.29 35.13 3.10
N SER A 309 -11.62 35.26 3.01
CA SER A 309 -12.60 34.32 3.57
C SER A 309 -12.64 33.02 2.75
N ASP A 310 -13.45 32.04 3.17
CA ASP A 310 -13.58 30.72 2.52
C ASP A 310 -12.32 29.85 2.61
N ILE A 311 -11.71 29.84 3.79
CA ILE A 311 -10.48 29.14 4.10
C ILE A 311 -10.76 27.63 4.20
N THR A 312 -10.11 26.84 3.33
CA THR A 312 -10.15 25.38 3.41
C THR A 312 -8.89 24.79 4.05
N PHE A 313 -7.79 25.52 4.00
CA PHE A 313 -6.53 25.18 4.66
C PHE A 313 -5.75 26.47 4.95
N ALA A 314 -5.15 26.55 6.13
CA ALA A 314 -4.21 27.60 6.48
C ALA A 314 -3.12 27.01 7.38
N ASN A 315 -1.86 27.28 7.07
CA ASN A 315 -0.74 26.92 7.95
C ASN A 315 0.48 27.79 7.68
N PHE A 316 1.34 27.96 8.69
CA PHE A 316 2.65 28.57 8.49
C PHE A 316 3.65 27.55 7.94
N LEU A 317 4.10 27.78 6.71
CA LEU A 317 5.06 26.93 6.01
C LEU A 317 6.33 27.77 5.78
N GLY A 318 7.39 27.42 6.51
CA GLY A 318 8.51 28.33 6.74
C GLY A 318 8.06 29.50 7.63
N ASP A 319 8.32 30.72 7.18
CA ASP A 319 7.95 31.98 7.85
C ASP A 319 6.73 32.67 7.20
N LYS A 320 6.07 32.01 6.23
CA LYS A 320 4.92 32.55 5.51
C LYS A 320 3.63 31.79 5.80
N LEU A 321 2.52 32.50 5.83
CA LEU A 321 1.19 31.93 5.96
C LEU A 321 0.67 31.52 4.58
N TRP A 322 0.55 30.22 4.36
CA TRP A 322 -0.05 29.65 3.15
C TRP A 322 -1.53 29.38 3.40
N LEU A 323 -2.37 29.87 2.50
CA LEU A 323 -3.82 29.78 2.59
C LEU A 323 -4.38 29.18 1.30
N ALA A 324 -5.23 28.18 1.43
CA ALA A 324 -6.02 27.63 0.33
C ALA A 324 -7.50 28.01 0.52
N SER A 325 -8.13 28.41 -0.59
CA SER A 325 -9.56 28.66 -0.67
C SER A 325 -10.18 27.88 -1.82
N SER A 326 -11.44 27.50 -1.66
CA SER A 326 -12.22 26.86 -2.72
C SER A 326 -13.03 27.93 -3.45
N THR A 327 -12.63 28.27 -4.67
CA THR A 327 -13.30 29.30 -5.47
C THR A 327 -14.20 28.64 -6.52
N SER A 328 -15.47 29.05 -6.58
CA SER A 328 -16.34 28.72 -7.71
C SER A 328 -16.12 29.76 -8.81
N LEU A 329 -15.67 29.32 -9.99
CA LEU A 329 -15.49 30.20 -11.15
C LEU A 329 -16.84 30.53 -11.85
N SER A 330 -17.95 29.97 -11.38
CA SER A 330 -19.29 30.25 -11.90
C SER A 330 -20.37 30.19 -10.80
N ALA A 331 -21.51 30.84 -11.04
CA ALA A 331 -22.70 30.73 -10.19
C ALA A 331 -23.47 29.41 -10.39
N ASP A 332 -23.07 28.57 -11.35
CA ASP A 332 -23.68 27.26 -11.60
C ASP A 332 -23.17 26.24 -10.56
N PRO A 333 -24.06 25.65 -9.74
CA PRO A 333 -23.70 24.66 -8.72
C PRO A 333 -23.09 23.36 -9.29
N ASN A 334 -23.17 23.14 -10.62
CA ASN A 334 -22.56 21.97 -11.28
C ASN A 334 -21.11 22.18 -11.74
N VAL A 335 -20.56 23.39 -11.63
CA VAL A 335 -19.17 23.68 -12.03
C VAL A 335 -18.20 23.29 -10.91
N VAL A 336 -17.17 22.52 -11.28
CA VAL A 336 -16.18 21.99 -10.34
C VAL A 336 -15.39 23.13 -9.68
N LYS A 337 -15.44 23.19 -8.34
CA LYS A 337 -14.69 24.19 -7.56
C LYS A 337 -13.19 24.03 -7.79
N THR A 338 -12.51 25.15 -8.04
CA THR A 338 -11.06 25.19 -8.24
C THR A 338 -10.39 25.70 -6.97
N ILE A 339 -9.23 25.15 -6.64
CA ILE A 339 -8.48 25.60 -5.47
C ILE A 339 -7.53 26.71 -5.88
N THR A 340 -7.52 27.76 -5.07
CA THR A 340 -6.63 28.90 -5.19
C THR A 340 -5.78 29.00 -3.94
N LEU A 341 -4.48 29.20 -4.11
CA LEU A 341 -3.55 29.44 -3.02
C LEU A 341 -3.15 30.91 -2.94
N ARG A 342 -2.95 31.41 -1.73
CA ARG A 342 -2.36 32.71 -1.45
C ARG A 342 -1.33 32.60 -0.34
N VAL A 343 -0.29 33.40 -0.42
CA VAL A 343 0.81 33.46 0.55
C VAL A 343 0.84 34.86 1.18
N TYR A 344 0.88 34.89 2.50
CA TYR A 344 0.89 36.13 3.30
C TYR A 344 2.12 36.19 4.23
N ASP A 345 2.58 37.41 4.51
CA ASP A 345 3.63 37.73 5.47
C ASP A 345 3.11 38.70 6.55
N PRO A 346 2.38 38.20 7.56
CA PRO A 346 1.77 39.05 8.57
C PRO A 346 2.79 39.67 9.55
N ILE A 347 3.92 39.00 9.78
CA ILE A 347 5.00 39.56 10.61
C ILE A 347 5.70 40.67 9.85
N GLY A 348 6.10 40.45 8.59
CA GLY A 348 6.68 41.50 7.75
C GLY A 348 5.77 42.72 7.67
N ALA A 349 4.46 42.52 7.45
CA ALA A 349 3.47 43.61 7.40
C ALA A 349 3.34 44.40 8.71
N THR A 350 3.55 43.75 9.84
CA THR A 350 3.55 44.41 11.16
C THR A 350 4.65 45.47 11.27
N TYR A 351 5.75 45.29 10.55
CA TYR A 351 6.93 46.16 10.55
C TYR A 351 7.11 46.93 9.23
N GLY A 352 6.02 47.16 8.49
CA GLY A 352 6.03 48.00 7.28
C GLY A 352 6.25 47.25 5.95
N GLY A 353 6.32 45.92 5.98
CA GLY A 353 6.36 45.06 4.80
C GLY A 353 5.00 44.87 4.12
N GLN A 354 4.99 44.08 3.04
CA GLN A 354 3.77 43.75 2.30
C GLN A 354 3.07 42.51 2.91
N LEU A 355 1.78 42.64 3.23
CA LEU A 355 0.99 41.54 3.79
C LEU A 355 0.75 40.41 2.78
N ASN A 356 0.21 40.71 1.59
CA ASN A 356 -0.10 39.70 0.59
C ASN A 356 1.04 39.62 -0.44
N LEU A 357 1.80 38.52 -0.42
CA LEU A 357 2.93 38.29 -1.32
C LEU A 357 2.51 37.77 -2.70
N THR A 358 1.26 37.33 -2.83
CA THR A 358 0.68 36.78 -4.05
C THR A 358 -0.62 37.51 -4.39
N PRO A 359 -0.53 38.72 -4.99
CA PRO A 359 -1.71 39.49 -5.36
C PRO A 359 -2.63 38.70 -6.28
N ASN A 360 -2.05 37.95 -7.21
CA ASN A 360 -2.73 36.97 -8.04
C ASN A 360 -2.76 35.62 -7.32
N PRO A 361 -3.92 34.95 -7.22
CA PRO A 361 -4.01 33.63 -6.62
C PRO A 361 -3.17 32.62 -7.43
N LEU A 362 -2.39 31.81 -6.73
CA LEU A 362 -1.65 30.71 -7.35
C LEU A 362 -2.64 29.57 -7.61
N ILE A 363 -2.60 29.04 -8.83
CA ILE A 363 -3.47 27.93 -9.23
C ILE A 363 -2.56 26.73 -9.50
N PRO A 364 -2.73 25.60 -8.77
CA PRO A 364 -1.99 24.39 -9.06
C PRO A 364 -2.25 23.96 -10.52
N SER A 365 -1.22 23.56 -11.25
CA SER A 365 -1.42 22.96 -12.56
C SER A 365 -1.91 21.50 -12.42
N SER A 366 -2.57 20.96 -13.46
CA SER A 366 -2.85 19.52 -13.64
C SER A 366 -3.98 18.89 -12.77
N THR A 367 -3.76 17.67 -12.26
CA THR A 367 -4.75 16.78 -11.61
C THR A 367 -5.17 17.26 -10.21
N VAL A 368 -4.34 18.05 -9.53
CA VAL A 368 -4.59 18.52 -8.16
C VAL A 368 -5.40 19.81 -8.08
N GLN A 369 -5.64 20.47 -9.22
CA GLN A 369 -6.35 21.76 -9.28
C GLN A 369 -7.77 21.71 -8.69
N GLN A 370 -8.38 20.51 -8.68
CA GLN A 370 -9.72 20.24 -8.19
C GLN A 370 -9.74 19.45 -6.86
N LEU A 371 -8.56 19.21 -6.25
CA LEU A 371 -8.41 18.35 -5.06
C LEU A 371 -8.01 19.17 -3.84
N ALA A 372 -8.91 19.31 -2.87
CA ALA A 372 -8.74 20.25 -1.75
C ALA A 372 -7.40 20.03 -1.04
N VAL A 373 -6.73 21.13 -0.67
CA VAL A 373 -5.55 21.06 0.18
C VAL A 373 -6.01 20.74 1.60
N THR A 374 -5.38 19.75 2.21
CA THR A 374 -5.78 19.17 3.50
C THR A 374 -4.69 19.33 4.55
N SER A 375 -3.43 19.42 4.12
CA SER A 375 -2.26 19.52 4.99
C SER A 375 -1.11 20.18 4.24
N GLY A 376 -0.10 20.63 4.97
CA GLY A 376 1.11 21.19 4.36
C GLY A 376 2.26 21.26 5.34
N THR A 377 3.48 21.13 4.82
CA THR A 377 4.71 21.16 5.61
C THR A 377 5.91 21.62 4.79
N VAL A 378 7.02 21.84 5.49
CA VAL A 378 8.37 22.02 4.96
C VAL A 378 9.26 20.94 5.58
N ILE A 379 10.17 20.38 4.80
CA ILE A 379 11.20 19.46 5.30
C ILE A 379 12.38 20.29 5.78
N PRO A 380 12.83 20.18 7.05
CA PRO A 380 13.90 21.01 7.61
C PRO A 380 15.19 21.02 6.78
N SER A 381 15.59 19.87 6.23
CA SER A 381 16.78 19.75 5.39
C SER A 381 16.65 20.35 3.98
N VAL A 382 15.43 20.66 3.52
CA VAL A 382 15.15 21.26 2.21
C VAL A 382 14.12 22.40 2.36
N PRO A 383 14.48 23.49 3.07
CA PRO A 383 13.52 24.52 3.50
C PRO A 383 12.92 25.32 2.34
N ASP A 384 13.58 25.32 1.18
CA ASP A 384 13.13 26.00 -0.04
C ASP A 384 11.96 25.29 -0.74
N LYS A 385 11.53 24.12 -0.28
CA LYS A 385 10.41 23.37 -0.86
C LYS A 385 9.22 23.30 0.09
N ILE A 386 8.06 23.66 -0.42
CA ILE A 386 6.77 23.57 0.28
C ILE A 386 6.01 22.35 -0.24
N TYR A 387 5.55 21.52 0.68
CA TYR A 387 4.79 20.30 0.37
C TYR A 387 3.35 20.49 0.81
N LEU A 388 2.40 20.35 -0.10
CA LEU A 388 0.96 20.43 0.19
C LEU A 388 0.29 19.09 -0.09
N GLY A 389 -0.41 18.56 0.91
CA GLY A 389 -1.20 17.34 0.81
C GLY A 389 -2.60 17.65 0.30
N HIS A 390 -3.13 16.75 -0.52
CA HIS A 390 -4.42 16.90 -1.16
C HIS A 390 -5.35 15.71 -0.93
N GLN A 391 -6.64 15.97 -1.11
CA GLN A 391 -7.64 14.93 -1.36
C GLN A 391 -7.19 14.00 -2.51
N GLY A 392 -7.63 12.75 -2.45
CA GLY A 392 -7.27 11.75 -3.46
C GLY A 392 -5.82 11.23 -3.36
N GLY A 393 -5.06 11.63 -2.34
CA GLY A 393 -3.77 11.05 -1.99
C GLY A 393 -2.59 11.66 -2.73
N PHE A 394 -2.69 12.92 -3.15
CA PHE A 394 -1.62 13.63 -3.85
C PHE A 394 -0.83 14.54 -2.90
N VAL A 395 0.45 14.74 -3.22
CA VAL A 395 1.30 15.79 -2.64
C VAL A 395 1.79 16.67 -3.79
N SER A 396 1.52 17.97 -3.72
CA SER A 396 2.14 18.97 -4.59
C SER A 396 3.35 19.60 -3.94
N VAL A 397 4.32 19.99 -4.77
CA VAL A 397 5.57 20.61 -4.35
C VAL A 397 5.69 21.98 -4.99
N TRP A 398 6.04 22.97 -4.19
CA TRP A 398 6.18 24.37 -4.60
C TRP A 398 7.54 24.90 -4.16
N ASN A 399 8.06 25.88 -4.88
CA ASN A 399 9.22 26.64 -4.46
C ASN A 399 8.78 27.67 -3.41
N GLY A 400 9.40 27.66 -2.23
CA GLY A 400 9.07 28.55 -1.12
C GLY A 400 9.48 30.01 -1.32
N LYS A 401 10.39 30.29 -2.27
CA LYS A 401 10.91 31.65 -2.53
C LYS A 401 10.11 32.41 -3.57
N ASP A 402 9.82 31.79 -4.71
CA ASP A 402 9.11 32.41 -5.83
C ASP A 402 7.67 31.88 -6.02
N PHE A 403 7.26 30.94 -5.17
CA PHE A 403 5.92 30.34 -5.15
C PHE A 403 5.55 29.60 -6.44
N THR A 404 6.54 29.18 -7.23
CA THR A 404 6.31 28.40 -8.46
C THR A 404 5.92 26.96 -8.15
N PHE A 405 5.01 26.40 -8.97
CA PHE A 405 4.61 25.00 -8.89
C PHE A 405 5.69 24.10 -9.51
N LEU A 406 6.24 23.16 -8.72
CA LEU A 406 7.31 22.26 -9.16
C LEU A 406 6.77 20.91 -9.65
N GLY A 407 5.63 20.44 -9.12
CA GLY A 407 5.01 19.19 -9.55
C GLY A 407 4.03 18.62 -8.52
N ALA A 408 3.40 17.50 -8.85
CA ALA A 408 2.57 16.74 -7.92
C ALA A 408 2.75 15.23 -8.15
N LEU A 409 2.71 14.46 -7.06
CA LEU A 409 2.82 13.00 -7.06
C LEU A 409 1.68 12.39 -6.25
N LYS A 410 1.09 11.29 -6.73
CA LYS A 410 0.15 10.51 -5.93
C LYS A 410 0.93 9.64 -4.96
N VAL A 411 0.81 9.85 -3.65
CA VAL A 411 1.56 9.11 -2.60
C VAL A 411 0.76 8.03 -1.90
N SER A 412 -0.57 8.03 -2.05
CA SER A 412 -1.47 7.03 -1.48
C SER A 412 -2.73 6.86 -2.31
N SER A 413 -3.40 5.71 -2.18
CA SER A 413 -4.75 5.51 -2.73
C SER A 413 -5.83 6.24 -1.94
N THR A 414 -5.52 6.65 -0.71
CA THR A 414 -6.40 7.40 0.20
C THR A 414 -5.90 8.83 0.37
N GLN A 415 -6.78 9.72 0.83
CA GLN A 415 -6.46 11.13 1.06
C GLN A 415 -5.27 11.31 2.01
N VAL A 416 -4.42 12.30 1.69
CA VAL A 416 -3.39 12.79 2.64
C VAL A 416 -4.12 13.68 3.64
N ASP A 417 -4.13 13.33 4.91
CA ASP A 417 -4.82 14.10 5.95
C ASP A 417 -3.85 14.92 6.81
N ALA A 418 -2.60 14.48 6.94
CA ALA A 418 -1.57 15.18 7.70
C ALA A 418 -0.20 15.05 7.03
N LEU A 419 0.61 16.11 7.12
CA LEU A 419 1.99 16.14 6.66
C LEU A 419 2.88 16.76 7.74
N ALA A 420 4.09 16.22 7.90
CA ALA A 420 5.17 16.86 8.66
C ALA A 420 6.51 16.60 7.97
N GLY A 421 7.42 17.56 8.06
CA GLY A 421 8.81 17.37 7.70
C GLY A 421 9.59 17.07 8.98
N VAL A 422 10.28 15.95 9.02
CA VAL A 422 11.00 15.48 10.21
C VAL A 422 12.34 14.94 9.76
N GLY A 423 13.43 15.55 10.23
CA GLY A 423 14.77 15.26 9.76
C GLY A 423 14.89 15.54 8.26
N GLY A 424 15.29 14.51 7.52
CA GLY A 424 15.41 14.53 6.07
C GLY A 424 14.17 14.07 5.30
N TYR A 425 13.05 13.75 5.97
CA TYR A 425 11.96 13.00 5.36
C TYR A 425 10.62 13.72 5.42
N LEU A 426 9.75 13.37 4.46
CA LEU A 426 8.35 13.76 4.46
C LEU A 426 7.51 12.68 5.15
N TRP A 427 6.90 13.00 6.28
CA TRP A 427 5.93 12.15 6.95
C TRP A 427 4.53 12.47 6.42
N ALA A 428 3.83 11.45 5.94
CA ALA A 428 2.49 11.58 5.40
C ALA A 428 1.51 10.63 6.09
N GLY A 429 0.51 11.21 6.75
CA GLY A 429 -0.60 10.51 7.39
C GLY A 429 -1.82 10.49 6.49
N PHE A 430 -2.50 9.35 6.41
CA PHE A 430 -3.61 9.14 5.48
C PHE A 430 -4.94 8.86 6.16
N HIS A 431 -6.00 8.93 5.36
CA HIS A 431 -7.36 8.59 5.77
C HIS A 431 -7.52 7.16 6.27
N SER A 432 -6.64 6.25 5.84
CA SER A 432 -6.61 4.87 6.30
C SER A 432 -6.01 4.69 7.70
N GLY A 433 -5.53 5.77 8.35
CA GLY A 433 -4.79 5.70 9.62
C GLY A 433 -3.34 5.24 9.50
N ARG A 434 -2.85 5.06 8.26
CA ARG A 434 -1.45 4.71 8.01
C ARG A 434 -0.59 5.98 7.94
N ILE A 435 0.68 5.80 8.28
CA ILE A 435 1.72 6.80 8.05
C ILE A 435 2.76 6.18 7.11
N ASN A 436 3.15 6.93 6.09
CA ASN A 436 4.33 6.66 5.27
C ASN A 436 5.37 7.75 5.51
N VAL A 437 6.63 7.35 5.62
CA VAL A 437 7.77 8.25 5.61
C VAL A 437 8.42 8.14 4.24
N LEU A 438 8.53 9.27 3.54
CA LEU A 438 9.02 9.34 2.17
C LEU A 438 10.38 10.04 2.12
N ASP A 439 11.29 9.46 1.35
CA ASP A 439 12.54 10.09 0.94
C ASP A 439 12.31 10.85 -0.37
N THR A 440 12.41 12.18 -0.29
CA THR A 440 12.14 13.11 -1.39
C THR A 440 13.41 13.55 -2.13
N ASN A 441 14.60 13.08 -1.72
CA ASN A 441 15.90 13.59 -2.16
C ASN A 441 16.48 12.85 -3.38
N GLN A 442 15.67 12.13 -4.14
CA GLN A 442 16.09 11.26 -5.25
C GLN A 442 16.29 12.01 -6.59
N GLY A 443 16.48 13.33 -6.58
CA GLY A 443 16.66 14.17 -7.77
C GLY A 443 15.39 14.39 -8.62
N SER A 444 14.52 13.39 -8.74
CA SER A 444 13.21 13.47 -9.42
C SER A 444 12.05 13.17 -8.46
N MET A 445 10.90 13.83 -8.68
CA MET A 445 9.67 13.54 -7.93
C MET A 445 9.11 12.13 -8.20
N THR A 446 9.39 11.53 -9.36
CA THR A 446 8.90 10.18 -9.69
C THR A 446 9.64 9.08 -8.95
N ASP A 447 10.78 9.40 -8.36
CA ASP A 447 11.71 8.42 -7.80
C ASP A 447 11.62 8.42 -6.27
N TRP A 448 10.61 9.11 -5.71
CA TRP A 448 10.31 9.07 -4.28
C TRP A 448 10.05 7.64 -3.84
N ARG A 449 10.66 7.28 -2.72
CA ARG A 449 10.53 5.95 -2.10
C ARG A 449 9.96 6.08 -0.70
N VAL A 450 9.19 5.07 -0.29
CA VAL A 450 8.76 4.95 1.10
C VAL A 450 9.88 4.25 1.88
N VAL A 451 10.45 4.95 2.86
CA VAL A 451 11.49 4.37 3.74
C VAL A 451 10.86 3.60 4.90
N GLN A 452 9.67 4.01 5.34
CA GLN A 452 8.96 3.35 6.44
C GLN A 452 7.44 3.52 6.31
N THR A 453 6.67 2.50 6.67
CA THR A 453 5.20 2.51 6.63
C THR A 453 4.61 1.68 7.77
N TRP A 454 3.64 2.21 8.49
CA TRP A 454 2.96 1.44 9.54
C TRP A 454 1.52 1.92 9.75
N GLN A 455 0.73 1.09 10.41
CA GLN A 455 -0.60 1.48 10.89
C GLN A 455 -0.43 2.27 12.19
N ALA A 456 -0.54 3.60 12.10
CA ALA A 456 -0.38 4.49 13.24
C ALA A 456 -1.66 4.60 14.06
N HIS A 457 -2.82 4.69 13.39
CA HIS A 457 -4.14 4.87 14.00
C HIS A 457 -5.15 3.90 13.40
N LYS A 458 -6.23 3.56 14.12
CA LYS A 458 -7.31 2.72 13.57
C LYS A 458 -8.19 3.47 12.57
N GLU A 459 -8.25 4.79 12.70
CA GLU A 459 -8.96 5.71 11.81
C GLU A 459 -8.01 6.76 11.23
N LYS A 460 -8.53 7.71 10.43
CA LYS A 460 -7.73 8.75 9.76
C LYS A 460 -6.76 9.47 10.71
N VAL A 461 -5.56 9.74 10.20
CA VAL A 461 -4.59 10.59 10.90
C VAL A 461 -5.09 12.04 10.84
N LEU A 462 -5.13 12.74 11.97
CA LEU A 462 -5.60 14.13 12.08
C LEU A 462 -4.43 15.12 12.07
N SER A 463 -3.33 14.81 12.76
CA SER A 463 -2.14 15.65 12.77
C SER A 463 -0.87 14.82 12.93
N ILE A 464 0.24 15.39 12.45
CA ILE A 464 1.61 14.92 12.70
C ILE A 464 2.40 16.16 13.08
N GLN A 465 3.07 16.14 14.24
CA GLN A 465 3.80 17.28 14.79
C GLN A 465 5.10 16.78 15.42
N VAL A 466 6.14 17.62 15.42
CA VAL A 466 7.37 17.35 16.18
C VAL A 466 7.22 17.96 17.58
N ASP A 467 7.56 17.21 18.61
CA ASP A 467 7.64 17.75 19.97
C ASP A 467 8.94 18.53 20.14
N THR A 468 8.84 19.84 20.01
CA THR A 468 9.97 20.75 20.14
C THR A 468 10.55 20.77 21.56
N ALA A 469 9.79 20.38 22.59
CA ALA A 469 10.31 20.29 23.96
C ALA A 469 11.31 19.14 24.08
N LEU A 470 10.91 17.97 23.56
CA LEU A 470 11.71 16.76 23.63
C LEU A 470 12.95 16.88 22.76
N LEU A 471 12.86 17.64 21.67
CA LEU A 471 14.01 18.00 20.86
C LEU A 471 15.10 18.68 21.68
N GLU A 472 14.73 19.56 22.63
CA GLU A 472 15.71 20.20 23.52
C GLU A 472 16.48 19.21 24.40
N THR A 473 15.82 18.11 24.78
CA THR A 473 16.42 17.01 25.55
C THR A 473 17.22 16.02 24.69
N GLY A 474 17.33 16.28 23.37
CA GLY A 474 18.05 15.42 22.42
C GLY A 474 17.20 14.30 21.81
N LEU A 475 15.87 14.37 21.92
CA LEU A 475 14.93 13.40 21.37
C LEU A 475 14.09 14.02 20.26
N LEU A 476 14.27 13.57 19.01
CA LEU A 476 13.36 13.92 17.92
C LEU A 476 12.09 13.06 18.03
N ALA A 477 11.11 13.54 18.79
CA ALA A 477 9.84 12.87 18.99
C ALA A 477 8.79 13.40 18.00
N VAL A 478 8.10 12.49 17.33
CA VAL A 478 6.96 12.81 16.45
C VAL A 478 5.68 12.37 17.12
N ILE A 479 4.71 13.26 17.17
CA ILE A 479 3.42 13.05 17.82
C ILE A 479 2.33 13.07 16.77
N THR A 480 1.47 12.08 16.82
CA THR A 480 0.37 11.94 15.87
C THR A 480 -0.94 11.77 16.58
N THR A 481 -1.98 12.38 16.04
CA THR A 481 -3.33 12.28 16.57
C THR A 481 -4.20 11.63 15.53
N GLY A 482 -5.15 10.80 15.97
CA GLY A 482 -6.06 10.09 15.07
C GLY A 482 -7.53 10.37 15.38
N ALA A 483 -8.39 10.11 14.40
CA ALA A 483 -9.84 10.12 14.60
C ALA A 483 -10.33 8.96 15.47
N ASP A 484 -9.42 8.04 15.86
CA ASP A 484 -9.60 7.05 16.91
C ASP A 484 -9.34 7.59 18.33
N TRP A 485 -9.11 8.91 18.44
CA TRP A 485 -8.89 9.68 19.68
C TRP A 485 -7.67 9.21 20.47
N ASN A 486 -6.69 8.66 19.77
CA ASN A 486 -5.38 8.34 20.32
C ASN A 486 -4.36 9.39 19.93
N VAL A 487 -3.42 9.64 20.85
CA VAL A 487 -2.21 10.43 20.63
C VAL A 487 -1.01 9.50 20.77
N ASN A 488 -0.25 9.32 19.69
CA ASN A 488 0.83 8.36 19.63
C ASN A 488 2.18 9.06 19.49
N TYR A 489 3.20 8.51 20.15
CA TYR A 489 4.58 8.99 20.11
C TYR A 489 5.45 8.06 19.27
N TRP A 490 6.24 8.64 18.38
CA TRP A 490 7.13 7.92 17.46
C TRP A 490 8.54 8.49 17.55
N ASP A 491 9.53 7.61 17.35
CA ASP A 491 10.92 8.01 17.15
C ASP A 491 11.06 8.65 15.76
N GLY A 492 11.22 9.97 15.71
CA GLY A 492 11.40 10.74 14.48
C GLY A 492 12.73 10.49 13.78
N MET A 493 13.72 9.97 14.50
CA MET A 493 15.03 9.59 13.94
C MET A 493 14.99 8.29 13.15
N LEU A 494 13.93 7.49 13.31
CA LEU A 494 13.80 6.15 12.72
C LEU A 494 15.00 5.23 13.04
N LYS A 495 15.58 5.33 14.25
CA LYS A 495 16.85 4.66 14.60
C LYS A 495 16.80 3.17 14.34
N THR A 496 15.69 2.52 14.71
CA THR A 496 15.50 1.08 14.52
C THR A 496 15.57 0.67 13.04
N ALA A 497 15.01 1.48 12.13
CA ALA A 497 15.06 1.18 10.71
C ALA A 497 16.48 1.32 10.16
N HIS A 498 17.21 2.35 10.61
CA HIS A 498 18.59 2.58 10.23
C HIS A 498 19.50 1.44 10.73
N VAL A 499 19.45 1.13 12.02
CA VAL A 499 20.21 0.05 12.65
C VAL A 499 19.87 -1.30 12.01
N SER A 500 18.60 -1.57 11.70
CA SER A 500 18.21 -2.82 11.03
C SER A 500 18.82 -2.95 9.64
N THR A 501 18.91 -1.86 8.89
CA THR A 501 19.52 -1.84 7.55
C THR A 501 21.02 -2.10 7.66
N GLU A 502 21.70 -1.48 8.61
CA GLU A 502 23.14 -1.68 8.85
C GLU A 502 23.47 -3.08 9.33
N LEU A 503 22.66 -3.64 10.22
CA LEU A 503 22.81 -5.04 10.63
C LEU A 503 22.63 -6.00 9.46
N GLN A 504 21.68 -5.74 8.56
CA GLN A 504 21.52 -6.54 7.34
C GLN A 504 22.75 -6.44 6.43
N ASN A 505 23.32 -5.25 6.26
CA ASN A 505 24.55 -5.05 5.47
C ASN A 505 25.76 -5.81 6.05
N ARG A 506 25.78 -6.03 7.37
CA ARG A 506 26.88 -6.71 8.09
C ARG A 506 26.59 -8.16 8.43
N GLU A 507 25.53 -8.76 7.87
CA GLU A 507 25.08 -10.11 8.23
C GLU A 507 26.16 -11.19 8.11
N ASN A 508 27.09 -11.06 7.16
CA ASN A 508 28.21 -12.00 6.98
C ASN A 508 29.14 -12.08 8.20
N THR A 509 29.09 -11.12 9.11
CA THR A 509 29.92 -11.09 10.33
C THR A 509 29.32 -11.92 11.48
N PHE A 510 28.01 -12.15 11.46
CA PHE A 510 27.28 -12.84 12.51
C PHE A 510 26.36 -13.97 12.03
N CYS A 511 26.30 -14.24 10.72
CA CYS A 511 25.56 -15.37 10.15
C CYS A 511 26.51 -16.40 9.53
N SER A 512 26.15 -17.68 9.64
CA SER A 512 26.66 -18.72 8.73
C SER A 512 25.64 -19.01 7.64
N PHE A 513 26.10 -19.45 6.48
CA PHE A 513 25.23 -19.72 5.33
C PHE A 513 25.36 -21.16 4.84
N THR A 514 24.22 -21.77 4.52
CA THR A 514 24.14 -23.14 3.98
C THR A 514 23.36 -23.14 2.67
N PRO A 515 23.85 -23.79 1.60
CA PRO A 515 23.10 -23.90 0.36
C PRO A 515 21.93 -24.87 0.50
N VAL A 516 20.78 -24.47 -0.03
CA VAL A 516 19.54 -25.25 -0.12
C VAL A 516 19.14 -25.32 -1.59
N ASN A 517 19.00 -26.52 -2.13
CA ASN A 517 18.54 -26.76 -3.49
C ASN A 517 17.01 -26.74 -3.53
N LEU A 518 16.45 -25.90 -4.38
CA LEU A 518 15.01 -25.73 -4.56
C LEU A 518 14.62 -26.12 -5.99
N LEU A 519 13.57 -26.92 -6.12
CA LEU A 519 12.94 -27.24 -7.41
C LEU A 519 11.50 -26.73 -7.42
N ILE A 520 11.14 -25.92 -8.41
CA ILE A 520 9.76 -25.45 -8.64
C ILE A 520 9.29 -26.01 -9.98
N VAL A 521 8.12 -26.66 -9.98
CA VAL A 521 7.42 -27.14 -11.17
C VAL A 521 6.08 -26.43 -11.26
N SER A 522 5.80 -25.81 -12.40
CA SER A 522 4.55 -25.08 -12.63
C SER A 522 3.84 -25.59 -13.89
N TRP A 523 2.51 -25.72 -13.82
CA TRP A 523 1.73 -26.24 -14.94
C TRP A 523 0.25 -25.85 -14.89
N ASN A 524 -0.24 -25.16 -15.92
CA ASN A 524 -1.66 -25.10 -16.22
C ASN A 524 -2.11 -26.45 -16.83
N THR A 525 -2.88 -27.21 -16.04
CA THR A 525 -3.25 -28.59 -16.38
C THR A 525 -4.41 -28.68 -17.35
N ASP A 526 -5.15 -27.60 -17.60
CA ASP A 526 -6.32 -27.58 -18.49
C ASP A 526 -7.30 -28.74 -18.17
N ALA A 527 -7.54 -28.93 -16.87
CA ALA A 527 -8.35 -29.97 -16.25
C ALA A 527 -7.89 -31.42 -16.49
N SER A 528 -6.67 -31.62 -17.00
CA SER A 528 -6.09 -32.96 -17.14
C SER A 528 -5.87 -33.63 -15.79
N LYS A 529 -6.01 -34.95 -15.79
CA LYS A 529 -5.82 -35.83 -14.63
C LYS A 529 -4.48 -36.55 -14.72
N PRO A 530 -3.95 -37.06 -13.61
CA PRO A 530 -2.75 -37.89 -13.64
C PRO A 530 -2.84 -39.10 -14.59
N SER A 531 -4.03 -39.71 -14.71
CA SER A 531 -4.27 -40.84 -15.63
C SER A 531 -4.03 -40.49 -17.10
N ASP A 532 -4.25 -39.23 -17.49
CA ASP A 532 -4.06 -38.78 -18.87
C ASP A 532 -2.58 -38.80 -19.28
N LEU A 533 -1.65 -38.75 -18.31
CA LEU A 533 -0.21 -38.92 -18.55
C LEU A 533 0.15 -40.37 -18.92
N ILE A 534 -0.67 -41.34 -18.53
CA ILE A 534 -0.44 -42.79 -18.70
C ILE A 534 -1.15 -43.32 -19.97
N ASP A 535 -2.32 -42.79 -20.29
CA ASP A 535 -3.21 -43.32 -21.34
C ASP A 535 -2.80 -42.98 -22.80
N SER A 536 -1.61 -42.41 -23.03
CA SER A 536 -1.13 -42.05 -24.38
C SER A 536 -0.93 -43.24 -25.33
N HIS A 537 -0.98 -44.49 -24.83
CA HIS A 537 -0.79 -45.71 -25.62
C HIS A 537 -2.09 -46.46 -26.01
N LYS A 538 -3.28 -46.04 -25.58
CA LYS A 538 -4.53 -46.79 -25.80
C LYS A 538 -5.54 -46.13 -26.76
N SER A 539 -5.09 -45.36 -27.75
CA SER A 539 -5.98 -44.92 -28.84
C SER A 539 -5.90 -45.85 -30.06
N GLY A 540 -6.78 -46.86 -30.09
CA GLY A 540 -7.43 -47.36 -31.30
C GLY A 540 -6.62 -48.23 -32.27
N PHE A 541 -7.17 -49.42 -32.57
CA PHE A 541 -6.74 -50.41 -33.56
C PHE A 541 -6.63 -49.92 -35.03
N PHE A 542 -6.71 -48.60 -35.29
CA PHE A 542 -6.68 -47.99 -36.63
C PHE A 542 -5.83 -46.70 -36.75
N SER A 543 -4.93 -46.39 -35.83
CA SER A 543 -4.00 -45.26 -36.03
C SER A 543 -2.74 -45.69 -36.77
N LYS A 544 -2.81 -45.69 -38.11
CA LYS A 544 -1.60 -45.68 -38.95
C LYS A 544 -1.07 -44.25 -39.03
N SER A 545 0.20 -44.09 -38.67
CA SER A 545 1.09 -42.98 -39.04
C SER A 545 0.85 -41.61 -38.39
N SER A 546 1.51 -41.35 -37.24
CA SER A 546 2.36 -40.16 -37.11
C SER A 546 3.43 -40.35 -36.01
N ASN A 547 4.63 -39.86 -36.28
CA ASN A 547 5.89 -40.22 -35.62
C ASN A 547 6.16 -39.40 -34.33
N THR A 548 5.20 -39.29 -33.42
CA THR A 548 5.36 -38.49 -32.17
C THR A 548 5.07 -39.31 -30.92
N ASN A 549 6.04 -40.14 -30.51
CA ASN A 549 6.05 -40.80 -29.20
C ASN A 549 6.38 -39.78 -28.09
N ASN A 550 5.44 -38.90 -27.73
CA ASN A 550 5.60 -38.10 -26.51
C ASN A 550 5.31 -39.01 -25.29
N ASP A 551 6.37 -39.50 -24.64
CA ASP A 551 6.27 -40.24 -23.38
C ASP A 551 5.93 -39.30 -22.22
N ASN A 552 4.64 -38.97 -22.11
CA ASN A 552 4.07 -38.15 -21.03
C ASN A 552 4.27 -38.79 -19.65
N SER A 553 4.32 -40.12 -19.56
CA SER A 553 4.45 -40.86 -18.29
C SER A 553 5.80 -40.62 -17.60
N SER A 554 6.82 -40.25 -18.37
CA SER A 554 8.15 -39.92 -17.83
C SER A 554 8.30 -38.49 -17.30
N PHE A 555 7.29 -37.62 -17.47
CA PHE A 555 7.40 -36.20 -17.16
C PHE A 555 7.83 -35.93 -15.71
N LEU A 556 7.09 -36.43 -14.73
CA LEU A 556 7.37 -36.17 -13.33
C LEU A 556 8.73 -36.75 -12.91
N ARG A 557 9.09 -37.94 -13.39
CA ARG A 557 10.44 -38.49 -13.22
C ARG A 557 11.51 -37.55 -13.74
N LYS A 558 11.38 -37.06 -14.99
CA LYS A 558 12.35 -36.12 -15.61
C LYS A 558 12.42 -34.78 -14.89
N ALA A 559 11.29 -34.30 -14.38
CA ALA A 559 11.21 -33.06 -13.62
C ALA A 559 11.85 -33.21 -12.24
N LEU A 560 11.54 -34.29 -11.53
CA LEU A 560 12.12 -34.60 -10.23
C LEU A 560 13.64 -34.87 -10.33
N SER A 561 14.10 -35.57 -11.37
CA SER A 561 15.52 -35.81 -11.62
C SER A 561 16.24 -34.64 -12.28
N SER A 562 15.59 -33.47 -12.44
CA SER A 562 16.19 -32.29 -13.08
C SER A 562 17.22 -31.58 -12.21
N THR A 563 17.13 -31.80 -10.90
CA THR A 563 18.01 -31.28 -9.88
C THR A 563 18.44 -32.46 -9.04
N GLU A 564 19.73 -32.60 -8.82
CA GLU A 564 20.21 -33.62 -7.91
C GLU A 564 19.73 -33.29 -6.50
N SER A 565 18.93 -34.18 -5.91
CA SER A 565 18.67 -34.14 -4.47
C SER A 565 18.15 -32.77 -3.96
N PRO A 566 17.04 -32.22 -4.48
CA PRO A 566 16.50 -30.94 -4.00
C PRO A 566 16.15 -31.01 -2.50
N ASP A 567 16.35 -29.95 -1.73
CA ASP A 567 15.92 -29.86 -0.32
C ASP A 567 14.43 -29.52 -0.21
N ILE A 568 13.93 -28.75 -1.19
CA ILE A 568 12.55 -28.29 -1.27
C ILE A 568 12.04 -28.54 -2.70
N ILE A 569 10.85 -29.14 -2.83
CA ILE A 569 10.17 -29.35 -4.10
C ILE A 569 8.81 -28.66 -4.04
N VAL A 570 8.50 -27.80 -5.00
CA VAL A 570 7.26 -27.03 -5.08
C VAL A 570 6.54 -27.39 -6.37
N PHE A 571 5.31 -27.87 -6.27
CA PHE A 571 4.39 -27.98 -7.40
C PHE A 571 3.36 -26.87 -7.32
N GLY A 572 3.23 -26.05 -8.36
CA GLY A 572 2.20 -25.03 -8.49
C GLY A 572 1.40 -25.22 -9.76
N PHE A 573 0.20 -25.78 -9.64
CA PHE A 573 -0.66 -26.09 -10.78
C PHE A 573 -1.85 -25.13 -10.87
N GLN A 574 -2.35 -24.95 -12.09
CA GLN A 574 -3.53 -24.15 -12.42
C GLN A 574 -4.53 -24.98 -13.23
N GLU A 575 -5.78 -24.54 -13.22
CA GLU A 575 -6.91 -25.18 -13.91
C GLU A 575 -7.02 -26.70 -13.67
N LEU A 576 -6.90 -27.18 -12.43
CA LEU A 576 -7.14 -28.59 -12.10
C LEU A 576 -8.56 -29.09 -12.44
N ILE A 577 -9.45 -28.18 -12.81
CA ILE A 577 -10.87 -28.40 -13.02
C ILE A 577 -11.31 -27.55 -14.20
N ASP A 578 -12.12 -28.14 -15.08
CA ASP A 578 -12.71 -27.46 -16.22
C ASP A 578 -13.86 -26.57 -15.73
N LEU A 579 -13.61 -25.26 -15.71
CA LEU A 579 -14.59 -24.24 -15.36
C LEU A 579 -15.33 -23.70 -16.61
N GLU A 580 -14.89 -24.05 -17.81
CA GLU A 580 -15.50 -23.62 -19.09
C GLU A 580 -16.53 -24.63 -19.63
N ASP A 581 -16.64 -25.81 -19.02
CA ASP A 581 -17.62 -26.82 -19.41
C ASP A 581 -19.08 -26.28 -19.32
N LYS A 582 -19.67 -26.02 -20.48
CA LYS A 582 -21.06 -25.58 -20.66
C LYS A 582 -22.05 -26.56 -20.02
N LYS A 583 -21.74 -27.87 -19.98
CA LYS A 583 -22.58 -28.86 -19.29
C LYS A 583 -22.53 -28.69 -17.77
N LEU A 584 -21.38 -28.34 -17.22
CA LEU A 584 -21.22 -28.08 -15.79
C LEU A 584 -21.97 -26.82 -15.38
N THR A 585 -21.82 -25.74 -16.15
CA THR A 585 -22.52 -24.47 -15.92
C THR A 585 -24.04 -24.67 -16.00
N ALA A 586 -24.53 -25.43 -17.00
CA ALA A 586 -25.95 -25.77 -17.12
C ALA A 586 -26.47 -26.66 -15.97
N LYS A 587 -25.73 -27.69 -15.54
CA LYS A 587 -26.13 -28.54 -14.39
C LYS A 587 -26.13 -27.78 -13.07
N THR A 588 -25.18 -26.87 -12.89
CA THR A 588 -25.03 -26.08 -11.67
C THR A 588 -26.07 -24.97 -11.60
N MET A 589 -26.52 -24.42 -12.74
CA MET A 589 -27.62 -23.45 -12.83
C MET A 589 -29.02 -24.07 -12.64
N LEU A 590 -29.19 -25.37 -12.85
CA LEU A 590 -30.45 -26.10 -12.64
C LEU A 590 -30.63 -26.61 -11.19
N LEU A 591 -29.58 -26.55 -10.37
CA LEU A 591 -29.62 -26.99 -8.97
C LEU A 591 -29.88 -25.79 -8.04
N PRO A 592 -30.56 -26.00 -6.90
CA PRO A 592 -30.60 -25.00 -5.84
C PRO A 592 -29.18 -24.59 -5.44
N LYS A 593 -28.91 -23.28 -5.23
CA LYS A 593 -27.58 -22.71 -4.95
C LYS A 593 -26.73 -23.55 -3.97
N LYS A 594 -27.34 -24.02 -2.88
CA LYS A 594 -26.68 -24.86 -1.86
C LYS A 594 -26.22 -26.24 -2.38
N LYS A 595 -26.98 -26.86 -3.29
CA LYS A 595 -26.62 -28.16 -3.92
C LYS A 595 -25.60 -28.00 -5.04
N ALA A 596 -25.68 -26.89 -5.79
CA ALA A 596 -24.69 -26.49 -6.79
C ALA A 596 -23.30 -26.27 -6.17
N ASP A 597 -23.24 -25.50 -5.08
CA ASP A 597 -21.99 -25.25 -4.33
C ASP A 597 -21.38 -26.54 -3.78
N SER A 598 -22.23 -27.46 -3.28
CA SER A 598 -21.80 -28.78 -2.78
C SER A 598 -21.20 -29.66 -3.86
N ALA A 599 -21.81 -29.73 -5.06
CA ALA A 599 -21.32 -30.58 -6.15
C ALA A 599 -20.02 -30.05 -6.76
N LEU A 600 -19.86 -28.72 -6.84
CA LEU A 600 -18.62 -28.08 -7.25
C LEU A 600 -17.51 -28.37 -6.22
N SER A 601 -17.81 -28.23 -4.93
CA SER A 601 -16.88 -28.56 -3.84
C SER A 601 -16.40 -30.02 -3.91
N GLU A 602 -17.29 -30.98 -4.14
CA GLU A 602 -16.93 -32.40 -4.22
C GLU A 602 -15.98 -32.70 -5.40
N ARG A 603 -16.24 -32.10 -6.56
CA ARG A 603 -15.34 -32.23 -7.73
C ARG A 603 -13.98 -31.61 -7.49
N ILE A 604 -13.96 -30.43 -6.86
CA ILE A 604 -12.71 -29.77 -6.45
C ILE A 604 -11.91 -30.74 -5.58
N SER A 605 -12.52 -31.28 -4.53
CA SER A 605 -11.87 -32.23 -3.62
C SER A 605 -11.37 -33.50 -4.33
N HIS A 606 -12.12 -34.03 -5.30
CA HIS A 606 -11.71 -35.22 -6.05
C HIS A 606 -10.50 -34.97 -6.96
N SER A 607 -10.52 -33.92 -7.80
CA SER A 607 -9.40 -33.61 -8.70
C SER A 607 -8.13 -33.30 -7.92
N TYR A 608 -8.28 -32.50 -6.84
CA TYR A 608 -7.21 -32.22 -5.88
C TYR A 608 -6.59 -33.50 -5.33
N ARG A 609 -7.41 -34.43 -4.82
CA ARG A 609 -6.92 -35.67 -4.20
C ARG A 609 -6.16 -36.55 -5.18
N LEU A 610 -6.64 -36.66 -6.42
CA LEU A 610 -5.93 -37.42 -7.47
C LEU A 610 -4.53 -36.87 -7.72
N TRP A 611 -4.41 -35.55 -7.88
CA TRP A 611 -3.11 -34.91 -8.10
C TRP A 611 -2.22 -35.01 -6.87
N TYR A 612 -2.77 -34.79 -5.67
CA TYR A 612 -2.04 -34.94 -4.41
C TYR A 612 -1.44 -36.35 -4.26
N ASP A 613 -2.29 -37.38 -4.33
CA ASP A 613 -1.86 -38.78 -4.15
C ASP A 613 -0.80 -39.17 -5.21
N HIS A 614 -0.98 -38.72 -6.46
CA HIS A 614 -0.03 -38.98 -7.53
C HIS A 614 1.32 -38.27 -7.35
N LEU A 615 1.32 -37.01 -6.92
CA LEU A 615 2.56 -36.27 -6.65
C LEU A 615 3.32 -36.87 -5.47
N VAL A 616 2.63 -37.26 -4.40
CA VAL A 616 3.24 -37.95 -3.25
C VAL A 616 3.92 -39.25 -3.72
N MET A 617 3.19 -40.08 -4.47
CA MET A 617 3.72 -41.32 -5.02
C MET A 617 4.94 -41.09 -5.92
N GLU A 618 4.90 -40.10 -6.81
CA GLU A 618 6.01 -39.81 -7.73
C GLU A 618 7.24 -39.24 -6.99
N VAL A 619 7.06 -38.42 -5.96
CA VAL A 619 8.16 -37.96 -5.12
C VAL A 619 8.79 -39.15 -4.37
N GLU A 620 8.00 -39.98 -3.70
CA GLU A 620 8.48 -41.16 -2.98
C GLU A 620 9.21 -42.16 -3.89
N ARG A 621 8.73 -42.30 -5.14
CA ARG A 621 9.30 -43.22 -6.13
C ARG A 621 10.62 -42.74 -6.72
N ASN A 622 10.74 -41.45 -7.00
CA ASN A 622 11.87 -40.91 -7.78
C ASN A 622 12.93 -40.22 -6.91
N MET A 623 12.66 -39.94 -5.63
CA MET A 623 13.63 -39.35 -4.70
C MET A 623 14.40 -40.41 -3.90
N PRO A 624 15.62 -40.08 -3.38
CA PRO A 624 16.42 -41.03 -2.62
C PRO A 624 15.73 -41.52 -1.35
N LYS A 625 15.62 -42.84 -1.18
CA LYS A 625 15.05 -43.45 0.05
C LYS A 625 15.85 -43.14 1.32
N SER A 626 17.13 -42.80 1.20
CA SER A 626 18.01 -42.41 2.30
C SER A 626 17.70 -41.02 2.87
N SER A 627 17.10 -40.12 2.09
CA SER A 627 16.63 -38.81 2.54
C SER A 627 15.17 -38.63 2.11
N PRO A 628 14.21 -39.16 2.90
CA PRO A 628 12.80 -39.13 2.55
C PRO A 628 12.23 -37.71 2.62
N TYR A 629 11.19 -37.46 1.84
CA TYR A 629 10.48 -36.17 1.80
C TYR A 629 9.15 -36.29 2.53
N VAL A 630 8.68 -35.16 3.04
CA VAL A 630 7.36 -35.02 3.65
C VAL A 630 6.64 -33.83 3.01
N VAL A 631 5.32 -33.94 2.86
CA VAL A 631 4.50 -32.79 2.46
C VAL A 631 4.51 -31.78 3.60
N LEU A 632 4.96 -30.57 3.32
CA LEU A 632 4.88 -29.43 4.23
C LEU A 632 3.52 -28.72 4.08
N HIS A 633 3.14 -28.43 2.84
CA HIS A 633 1.89 -27.75 2.50
C HIS A 633 1.22 -28.41 1.30
N ALA A 634 -0.09 -28.53 1.35
CA ALA A 634 -0.92 -28.86 0.20
C ALA A 634 -2.24 -28.09 0.33
N GLU A 635 -2.52 -27.21 -0.63
CA GLU A 635 -3.68 -26.31 -0.58
C GLU A 635 -4.22 -26.04 -1.97
N ASN A 636 -5.51 -25.76 -2.09
CA ASN A 636 -6.17 -25.46 -3.34
C ASN A 636 -7.07 -24.22 -3.27
N LEU A 637 -7.16 -23.49 -4.37
CA LEU A 637 -8.09 -22.39 -4.56
C LEU A 637 -8.83 -22.59 -5.89
N VAL A 638 -10.03 -23.19 -5.80
CA VAL A 638 -10.82 -23.60 -6.98
C VAL A 638 -9.99 -24.46 -7.93
N GLY A 639 -9.39 -23.88 -8.99
CA GLY A 639 -8.55 -24.57 -9.96
C GLY A 639 -7.04 -24.43 -9.70
N LEU A 640 -6.60 -23.59 -8.76
CA LEU A 640 -5.19 -23.54 -8.35
C LEU A 640 -4.90 -24.63 -7.32
N PHE A 641 -3.70 -25.19 -7.37
CA PHE A 641 -3.22 -26.18 -6.41
C PHE A 641 -1.72 -26.02 -6.16
N THR A 642 -1.33 -26.00 -4.89
CA THR A 642 0.08 -25.98 -4.48
C THR A 642 0.37 -27.21 -3.63
N CYS A 643 1.47 -27.90 -3.90
CA CYS A 643 1.99 -28.99 -3.06
C CYS A 643 3.49 -28.83 -2.85
N ILE A 644 3.92 -28.63 -1.60
CA ILE A 644 5.31 -28.38 -1.24
C ILE A 644 5.83 -29.56 -0.41
N PHE A 645 6.93 -30.14 -0.87
CA PHE A 645 7.67 -31.18 -0.17
C PHE A 645 8.97 -30.60 0.36
N VAL A 646 9.35 -31.05 1.54
CA VAL A 646 10.64 -30.75 2.16
C VAL A 646 11.29 -32.06 2.58
N ARG A 647 12.62 -32.10 2.59
CA ARG A 647 13.32 -33.24 3.18
C ARG A 647 12.97 -33.37 4.65
N LYS A 648 12.79 -34.62 5.10
CA LYS A 648 12.42 -34.93 6.47
C LYS A 648 13.47 -34.44 7.48
N GLU A 649 14.74 -34.42 7.10
CA GLU A 649 15.85 -33.94 7.93
C GLU A 649 15.76 -32.43 8.26
N ASN A 650 15.17 -31.64 7.37
CA ASN A 650 14.99 -30.21 7.57
C ASN A 650 13.79 -29.87 8.47
N ARG A 651 12.97 -30.87 8.87
CA ARG A 651 11.71 -30.63 9.59
C ARG A 651 11.89 -29.94 10.93
N GLU A 652 12.97 -30.21 11.64
CA GLU A 652 13.26 -29.60 12.96
C GLU A 652 13.74 -28.15 12.85
N ASN A 653 14.26 -27.76 11.68
CA ASN A 653 14.73 -26.40 11.38
C ASN A 653 13.63 -25.53 10.77
N LEU A 654 12.42 -26.07 10.57
CA LEU A 654 11.29 -25.29 10.10
C LEU A 654 10.60 -24.56 11.24
N ALA A 655 10.28 -23.30 11.01
CA ALA A 655 9.42 -22.50 11.85
C ALA A 655 8.40 -21.78 10.99
N ASP A 656 7.42 -21.15 11.63
CA ASP A 656 6.64 -20.11 10.96
C ASP A 656 5.92 -20.63 9.69
N VAL A 657 5.42 -21.86 9.72
CA VAL A 657 4.82 -22.52 8.58
C VAL A 657 3.37 -22.08 8.41
N ALA A 658 3.02 -21.36 7.34
CA ALA A 658 1.63 -21.03 7.05
C ALA A 658 1.33 -20.94 5.55
N ILE A 659 0.04 -20.98 5.23
CA ILE A 659 -0.48 -20.90 3.86
C ILE A 659 -1.79 -20.13 3.84
N THR A 660 -2.04 -19.37 2.77
CA THR A 660 -3.29 -18.66 2.58
C THR A 660 -3.61 -18.48 1.09
N THR A 661 -4.79 -17.94 0.80
CA THR A 661 -5.29 -17.75 -0.57
C THR A 661 -5.81 -16.34 -0.79
N VAL A 662 -5.55 -15.80 -1.98
CA VAL A 662 -6.03 -14.48 -2.42
C VAL A 662 -6.90 -14.68 -3.66
N LYS A 663 -8.11 -14.11 -3.67
CA LYS A 663 -9.07 -14.23 -4.79
C LYS A 663 -9.06 -12.94 -5.59
N THR A 664 -8.85 -13.02 -6.90
CA THR A 664 -8.89 -11.84 -7.80
C THR A 664 -10.01 -11.93 -8.85
N GLY A 665 -10.62 -13.10 -9.06
CA GLY A 665 -11.70 -13.30 -10.02
C GLY A 665 -12.97 -12.47 -9.71
N LEU A 666 -13.62 -11.95 -10.76
CA LEU A 666 -14.85 -11.12 -10.67
C LEU A 666 -14.79 -10.01 -9.60
N LYS A 667 -13.71 -9.20 -9.62
CA LYS A 667 -13.43 -8.16 -8.61
C LYS A 667 -13.30 -8.74 -7.17
N GLY A 668 -12.58 -9.84 -7.04
CA GLY A 668 -12.32 -10.51 -5.75
C GLY A 668 -13.46 -11.38 -5.20
N ARG A 669 -14.57 -11.54 -5.95
CA ARG A 669 -15.74 -12.32 -5.51
C ARG A 669 -15.62 -13.81 -5.80
N TYR A 670 -14.74 -14.22 -6.71
CA TYR A 670 -14.62 -15.61 -7.16
C TYR A 670 -13.17 -16.09 -7.21
N GLY A 671 -12.93 -17.36 -6.86
CA GLY A 671 -11.59 -17.92 -6.69
C GLY A 671 -10.98 -18.59 -7.93
N ASN A 672 -11.58 -18.44 -9.12
CA ASN A 672 -11.04 -19.03 -10.35
C ASN A 672 -9.75 -18.36 -10.85
N LYS A 673 -9.46 -17.16 -10.33
CA LYS A 673 -8.23 -16.39 -10.51
C LYS A 673 -7.79 -15.89 -9.14
N GLY A 674 -6.49 -15.81 -8.93
CA GLY A 674 -5.93 -15.48 -7.63
C GLY A 674 -4.55 -16.07 -7.41
N ALA A 675 -4.24 -16.30 -6.14
CA ALA A 675 -3.00 -16.94 -5.74
C ALA A 675 -3.17 -17.82 -4.48
N ILE A 676 -2.31 -18.81 -4.37
CA ILE A 676 -2.02 -19.52 -3.12
C ILE A 676 -0.63 -19.07 -2.67
N ILE A 677 -0.53 -18.56 -1.45
CA ILE A 677 0.70 -18.02 -0.88
C ILE A 677 1.08 -18.88 0.32
N SER A 678 2.24 -19.51 0.24
CA SER A 678 2.83 -20.33 1.29
C SER A 678 4.07 -19.63 1.85
N ARG A 679 4.29 -19.72 3.16
CA ARG A 679 5.51 -19.24 3.81
C ARG A 679 6.00 -20.22 4.87
N PHE A 680 7.30 -20.18 5.08
CA PHE A 680 7.97 -20.82 6.21
C PHE A 680 9.35 -20.22 6.41
N VAL A 681 9.89 -20.38 7.61
CA VAL A 681 11.28 -20.12 7.92
C VAL A 681 12.02 -21.45 7.95
N LEU A 682 13.17 -21.51 7.27
CA LEU A 682 14.12 -22.62 7.34
C LEU A 682 15.42 -22.08 7.93
N ASP A 683 15.86 -22.67 9.04
CA ASP A 683 16.89 -22.10 9.91
C ASP A 683 16.47 -20.71 10.40
N ASP A 684 17.17 -19.64 10.00
CA ASP A 684 16.78 -18.26 10.24
C ASP A 684 16.41 -17.50 8.95
N SER A 685 16.18 -18.22 7.85
CA SER A 685 15.82 -17.62 6.55
C SER A 685 14.35 -17.80 6.19
N SER A 686 13.68 -16.69 5.86
CA SER A 686 12.26 -16.69 5.47
C SER A 686 12.07 -16.91 3.97
N PHE A 687 11.17 -17.84 3.64
CA PHE A 687 10.75 -18.19 2.30
C PHE A 687 9.27 -17.89 2.09
N CYS A 688 8.93 -17.32 0.93
CA CYS A 688 7.57 -17.17 0.46
C CYS A 688 7.42 -17.78 -0.95
N PHE A 689 6.37 -18.56 -1.16
CA PHE A 689 6.05 -19.20 -2.44
C PHE A 689 4.64 -18.80 -2.87
N ILE A 690 4.54 -18.25 -4.07
CA ILE A 690 3.29 -17.76 -4.66
C ILE A 690 3.01 -18.60 -5.90
N ASN A 691 1.91 -19.35 -5.90
CA ASN A 691 1.34 -19.95 -7.10
C ASN A 691 0.15 -19.08 -7.54
N CYS A 692 0.17 -18.48 -8.73
CA CYS A 692 -0.89 -17.60 -9.19
C CYS A 692 -1.50 -18.00 -10.54
N HIS A 693 -2.71 -17.51 -10.77
CA HIS A 693 -3.40 -17.56 -12.05
C HIS A 693 -4.08 -16.21 -12.28
N LEU A 694 -3.49 -15.40 -13.16
CA LEU A 694 -3.90 -14.01 -13.40
C LEU A 694 -4.93 -13.89 -14.52
N ALA A 695 -5.53 -12.69 -14.67
CA ALA A 695 -6.51 -12.41 -15.71
C ALA A 695 -6.04 -12.77 -17.14
N ALA A 696 -6.83 -13.60 -17.82
CA ALA A 696 -6.58 -14.04 -19.19
C ALA A 696 -7.01 -12.99 -20.22
N GLY A 697 -6.43 -13.06 -21.42
CA GLY A 697 -6.81 -12.24 -22.58
C GLY A 697 -5.71 -11.29 -23.05
N GLN A 698 -5.63 -11.09 -24.38
CA GLN A 698 -4.55 -10.34 -25.03
C GLN A 698 -4.44 -8.90 -24.52
N LYS A 699 -5.58 -8.20 -24.38
CA LYS A 699 -5.64 -6.77 -24.03
C LYS A 699 -5.68 -6.49 -22.51
N HIS A 700 -5.62 -7.51 -21.65
CA HIS A 700 -5.87 -7.38 -20.20
C HIS A 700 -4.62 -7.15 -19.33
N THR A 701 -3.56 -6.56 -19.88
CA THR A 701 -2.30 -6.27 -19.15
C THR A 701 -2.55 -5.44 -17.89
N LYS A 702 -3.40 -4.40 -17.97
CA LYS A 702 -3.75 -3.57 -16.80
C LYS A 702 -4.45 -4.37 -15.69
N GLN A 703 -5.31 -5.32 -16.05
CA GLN A 703 -5.97 -6.17 -15.07
C GLN A 703 -4.98 -7.15 -14.41
N ARG A 704 -4.06 -7.75 -15.16
CA ARG A 704 -2.99 -8.59 -14.59
C ARG A 704 -2.11 -7.81 -13.61
N ASN A 705 -1.74 -6.57 -13.94
CA ASN A 705 -1.02 -5.69 -13.03
C ASN A 705 -1.81 -5.44 -11.74
N GLN A 706 -3.13 -5.23 -11.83
CA GLN A 706 -4.00 -5.03 -10.67
C GLN A 706 -4.18 -6.31 -9.83
N ASP A 707 -4.24 -7.48 -10.47
CA ASP A 707 -4.27 -8.77 -9.78
C ASP A 707 -2.99 -8.94 -8.95
N LEU A 708 -1.82 -8.61 -9.53
CA LEU A 708 -0.53 -8.64 -8.83
C LEU A 708 -0.49 -7.68 -7.64
N VAL A 709 -1.02 -6.46 -7.78
CA VAL A 709 -1.16 -5.51 -6.65
C VAL A 709 -1.97 -6.15 -5.53
N SER A 710 -3.11 -6.78 -5.86
CA SER A 710 -3.96 -7.44 -4.87
C SER A 710 -3.22 -8.60 -4.18
N ILE A 711 -2.51 -9.43 -4.95
CA ILE A 711 -1.78 -10.60 -4.42
C ILE A 711 -0.59 -10.20 -3.53
N LEU A 712 0.14 -9.13 -3.89
CA LEU A 712 1.40 -8.77 -3.25
C LEU A 712 1.25 -7.75 -2.11
N GLU A 713 0.17 -6.95 -2.11
CA GLU A 713 -0.05 -5.88 -1.10
C GLU A 713 -1.22 -6.12 -0.15
N GLU A 714 -2.16 -7.02 -0.49
CA GLU A 714 -3.20 -7.41 0.48
C GLU A 714 -2.49 -8.03 1.69
N LYS A 715 -2.93 -7.66 2.91
CA LYS A 715 -2.39 -8.24 4.14
C LYS A 715 -2.61 -9.74 4.04
N VAL A 716 -1.53 -10.47 3.71
CA VAL A 716 -1.58 -11.90 3.59
C VAL A 716 -1.85 -12.38 5.02
N ALA A 717 -2.98 -13.07 5.21
CA ALA A 717 -3.61 -13.30 6.51
C ALA A 717 -2.84 -14.24 7.46
N PHE A 718 -1.51 -14.20 7.44
CA PHE A 718 -0.61 -14.92 8.36
C PHE A 718 -0.57 -14.29 9.77
N ALA A 719 -1.17 -13.11 9.95
CA ALA A 719 -1.03 -12.24 11.12
C ALA A 719 -1.49 -12.82 12.48
N ASN A 720 -2.06 -14.03 12.52
CA ASN A 720 -2.51 -14.67 13.76
C ASN A 720 -1.56 -15.78 14.24
N ASP A 721 -0.54 -16.16 13.47
CA ASP A 721 0.43 -17.16 13.89
C ASP A 721 1.60 -16.48 14.61
N PRO A 722 1.97 -16.92 15.82
CA PRO A 722 3.12 -16.34 16.54
C PRO A 722 4.41 -16.55 15.74
N VAL A 723 5.06 -15.45 15.39
CA VAL A 723 6.39 -15.44 14.76
C VAL A 723 7.42 -15.88 15.78
N ARG A 724 8.17 -16.95 15.47
CA ARG A 724 9.17 -17.51 16.39
C ARG A 724 10.41 -16.61 16.53
N SER A 725 10.77 -15.87 15.48
CA SER A 725 11.95 -15.00 15.46
C SER A 725 11.72 -13.77 14.59
N GLU A 726 11.68 -12.58 15.20
CA GLU A 726 11.63 -11.30 14.47
C GLU A 726 12.83 -11.06 13.55
N LEU A 727 13.89 -11.87 13.66
CA LEU A 727 15.13 -11.74 12.89
C LEU A 727 15.10 -12.50 11.56
N SER A 728 14.12 -13.38 11.37
CA SER A 728 13.97 -14.18 10.15
C SER A 728 13.32 -13.42 9.01
N TYR A 729 12.62 -12.32 9.32
CA TYR A 729 11.98 -11.42 8.35
C TYR A 729 12.80 -10.15 8.14
N VAL A 730 12.59 -9.50 7.01
CA VAL A 730 13.29 -8.27 6.60
C VAL A 730 12.39 -7.06 6.71
N ASN A 731 13.00 -5.88 6.57
CA ASN A 731 12.30 -4.60 6.55
C ASN A 731 11.37 -4.41 7.77
N GLY A 732 11.72 -4.95 8.95
CA GLY A 732 10.89 -4.88 10.15
C GLY A 732 9.51 -5.53 10.03
N GLY A 733 9.29 -6.38 9.03
CA GLY A 733 8.06 -7.15 8.85
C GLY A 733 7.94 -8.31 9.82
N ASP A 734 6.74 -8.88 9.87
CA ASP A 734 6.35 -10.01 10.72
C ASP A 734 5.93 -11.24 9.89
N GLY A 735 6.21 -11.21 8.58
CA GLY A 735 5.81 -12.28 7.67
C GLY A 735 4.36 -12.19 7.21
N SER A 736 3.60 -11.17 7.62
CA SER A 736 2.22 -10.94 7.14
C SER A 736 2.14 -10.37 5.73
N SER A 737 3.26 -9.92 5.17
CA SER A 737 3.36 -9.43 3.79
C SER A 737 4.38 -10.25 2.99
N VAL A 738 4.11 -10.42 1.68
CA VAL A 738 5.07 -11.05 0.75
C VAL A 738 6.45 -10.38 0.85
N PHE A 739 6.46 -9.05 0.93
CA PHE A 739 7.68 -8.25 0.95
C PHE A 739 8.49 -8.34 2.25
N ASP A 740 7.96 -8.98 3.29
CA ASP A 740 8.62 -9.20 4.59
C ASP A 740 9.61 -10.38 4.53
N HIS A 741 9.55 -11.19 3.48
CA HIS A 741 10.36 -12.39 3.33
C HIS A 741 11.68 -12.07 2.63
N GLU A 742 12.76 -12.70 3.10
CA GLU A 742 14.10 -12.59 2.49
C GLU A 742 14.10 -13.09 1.06
N THR A 743 13.43 -14.21 0.82
CA THR A 743 13.33 -14.84 -0.50
C THR A 743 11.89 -15.15 -0.85
N THR A 744 11.45 -14.69 -2.01
CA THR A 744 10.10 -14.97 -2.55
C THR A 744 10.21 -15.59 -3.93
N PHE A 745 9.48 -16.67 -4.17
CA PHE A 745 9.33 -17.29 -5.48
C PHE A 745 7.89 -17.14 -5.95
N LEU A 746 7.71 -16.63 -7.16
CA LEU A 746 6.41 -16.55 -7.83
C LEU A 746 6.42 -17.52 -9.00
N ASN A 747 5.39 -18.34 -9.11
CA ASN A 747 5.17 -19.23 -10.24
C ASN A 747 3.70 -19.27 -10.64
N GLY A 748 3.43 -19.70 -11.86
CA GLY A 748 2.08 -20.02 -12.31
C GLY A 748 1.77 -19.54 -13.72
N ASP A 749 0.47 -19.47 -14.02
CA ASP A 749 -0.05 -18.90 -15.26
C ASP A 749 -0.30 -17.39 -15.08
N LEU A 750 0.73 -16.61 -15.39
CA LEU A 750 0.68 -15.15 -15.31
C LEU A 750 -0.09 -14.54 -16.48
N ASN A 751 -0.40 -15.31 -17.53
CA ASN A 751 -1.23 -14.92 -18.66
C ASN A 751 -0.77 -13.69 -19.46
N TYR A 752 0.47 -13.21 -19.28
CA TYR A 752 1.07 -12.20 -20.16
C TYR A 752 1.31 -12.77 -21.55
N ARG A 753 1.16 -11.92 -22.57
CA ARG A 753 1.15 -12.32 -23.99
C ARG A 753 2.29 -11.66 -24.76
N VAL A 754 2.46 -12.10 -26.00
CA VAL A 754 3.36 -11.43 -26.97
C VAL A 754 2.53 -10.42 -27.77
N ASP A 755 2.95 -9.16 -27.79
CA ASP A 755 2.31 -8.05 -28.51
C ASP A 755 2.71 -8.03 -30.00
N LEU A 756 2.46 -9.17 -30.67
CA LEU A 756 2.65 -9.35 -32.11
C LEU A 756 1.45 -10.10 -32.71
N ARG A 757 1.25 -9.92 -34.02
CA ARG A 757 0.28 -10.73 -34.76
C ARG A 757 0.78 -12.17 -34.90
N ARG A 758 -0.14 -13.14 -34.90
CA ARG A 758 0.19 -14.58 -34.99
C ARG A 758 1.06 -14.91 -36.19
N GLU A 759 0.85 -14.23 -37.31
CA GLU A 759 1.57 -14.39 -38.57
C GLU A 759 3.05 -14.00 -38.46
N ALA A 760 3.41 -13.11 -37.52
CA ALA A 760 4.81 -12.77 -37.20
C ALA A 760 5.40 -13.73 -36.15
N VAL A 761 4.58 -14.20 -35.21
CA VAL A 761 5.02 -15.05 -34.10
C VAL A 761 5.39 -16.46 -34.56
N LEU A 762 4.57 -17.13 -35.37
CA LEU A 762 4.83 -18.52 -35.77
C LEU A 762 6.16 -18.70 -36.53
N PRO A 763 6.50 -17.88 -37.55
CA PRO A 763 7.79 -18.00 -38.22
C PRO A 763 8.98 -17.75 -37.30
N ALA A 764 8.87 -16.83 -36.34
CA ALA A 764 9.91 -16.57 -35.37
C ALA A 764 10.13 -17.77 -34.42
N ILE A 765 9.05 -18.45 -34.00
CA ILE A 765 9.15 -19.70 -33.23
C ILE A 765 9.83 -20.79 -34.05
N THR A 766 9.46 -20.98 -35.32
CA THR A 766 10.08 -21.98 -36.21
C THR A 766 11.59 -21.74 -36.39
N LYS A 767 12.02 -20.47 -36.37
CA LYS A 767 13.43 -20.07 -36.42
C LYS A 767 14.12 -20.03 -35.06
N SER A 768 13.43 -20.40 -33.98
CA SER A 768 13.91 -20.28 -32.59
C SER A 768 14.39 -18.87 -32.22
N ASN A 769 13.84 -17.83 -32.87
CA ASN A 769 14.18 -16.44 -32.59
C ASN A 769 13.37 -15.93 -31.39
N PHE A 770 13.62 -16.53 -30.22
CA PHE A 770 12.90 -16.20 -28.99
C PHE A 770 13.27 -14.83 -28.46
N GLU A 771 14.51 -14.37 -28.64
CA GLU A 771 14.95 -13.03 -28.26
C GLU A 771 14.10 -11.93 -28.90
N TYR A 772 13.85 -12.02 -30.21
CA TYR A 772 12.94 -11.11 -30.90
C TYR A 772 11.55 -11.10 -30.27
N LEU A 773 10.98 -12.28 -29.99
CA LEU A 773 9.64 -12.39 -29.41
C LEU A 773 9.58 -11.87 -27.96
N LEU A 774 10.63 -12.10 -27.17
CA LEU A 774 10.73 -11.65 -25.79
C LEU A 774 10.83 -10.11 -25.67
N ASN A 775 11.34 -9.42 -26.69
CA ASN A 775 11.27 -7.95 -26.78
C ASN A 775 9.84 -7.43 -26.97
N HIS A 776 8.90 -8.30 -27.36
CA HIS A 776 7.48 -8.01 -27.49
C HIS A 776 6.63 -8.70 -26.41
N ASP A 777 7.27 -9.34 -25.41
CA ASP A 777 6.57 -9.96 -24.28
C ASP A 777 6.04 -8.88 -23.32
N GLN A 778 4.76 -8.95 -22.98
CA GLN A 778 4.11 -7.96 -22.14
C GLN A 778 4.71 -7.92 -20.72
N LEU A 779 5.11 -9.06 -20.15
CA LEU A 779 5.71 -9.07 -18.80
C LEU A 779 7.06 -8.35 -18.82
N ASN A 780 7.94 -8.70 -19.75
CA ASN A 780 9.23 -8.02 -19.92
C ASN A 780 9.06 -6.52 -20.12
N LYS A 781 8.13 -6.12 -21.01
CA LYS A 781 7.84 -4.71 -21.25
C LYS A 781 7.33 -3.99 -20.01
N GLN A 782 6.50 -4.63 -19.18
CA GLN A 782 6.09 -4.06 -17.89
C GLN A 782 7.27 -3.92 -16.93
N MET A 783 8.14 -4.93 -16.81
CA MET A 783 9.33 -4.85 -15.95
C MET A 783 10.29 -3.72 -16.37
N GLU A 784 10.49 -3.54 -17.67
CA GLU A 784 11.39 -2.53 -18.23
C GLU A 784 10.82 -1.12 -18.14
N THR A 785 9.58 -0.92 -18.61
CA THR A 785 9.05 0.43 -18.89
C THR A 785 8.12 0.96 -17.80
N ASN A 786 7.54 0.10 -16.96
CA ASN A 786 6.64 0.52 -15.89
C ASN A 786 7.39 0.55 -14.55
N ALA A 787 7.80 1.75 -14.14
CA ALA A 787 8.54 1.99 -12.90
C ALA A 787 7.83 1.45 -11.63
N GLN A 788 6.51 1.28 -11.68
CA GLN A 788 5.69 0.83 -10.54
C GLN A 788 5.31 -0.64 -10.59
N PHE A 789 5.79 -1.36 -11.60
CA PHE A 789 5.40 -2.72 -11.80
C PHE A 789 5.85 -3.56 -10.60
N LYS A 790 4.90 -4.24 -9.94
CA LYS A 790 5.14 -4.91 -8.66
C LYS A 790 6.14 -6.07 -8.72
N LEU A 791 6.44 -6.55 -9.92
CA LEU A 791 7.46 -7.58 -10.14
C LEU A 791 8.81 -7.00 -10.60
N ARG A 792 9.03 -5.67 -10.58
CA ARG A 792 10.29 -5.06 -10.99
C ARG A 792 11.50 -5.53 -10.16
N ASP A 793 11.27 -5.85 -8.88
CA ASP A 793 12.30 -6.41 -7.98
C ASP A 793 12.42 -7.94 -8.08
N PHE A 794 11.61 -8.58 -8.92
CA PHE A 794 11.72 -10.00 -9.21
C PHE A 794 12.64 -10.22 -10.42
N LYS A 795 13.41 -11.30 -10.36
CA LYS A 795 14.28 -11.75 -11.43
C LYS A 795 13.71 -13.02 -12.04
N GLU A 796 13.64 -13.04 -13.36
CA GLU A 796 13.30 -14.24 -14.13
C GLU A 796 14.58 -14.80 -14.77
N PRO A 797 14.87 -16.11 -14.67
CA PRO A 797 15.96 -16.71 -15.41
C PRO A 797 15.73 -16.61 -16.93
N PRO A 798 16.79 -16.59 -17.77
CA PRO A 798 16.64 -16.48 -19.22
C PRO A 798 15.73 -17.58 -19.81
N ILE A 799 14.74 -17.16 -20.61
CA ILE A 799 13.86 -18.07 -21.34
C ILE A 799 14.54 -18.49 -22.65
N THR A 800 14.83 -19.79 -22.78
CA THR A 800 15.51 -20.38 -23.96
C THR A 800 14.64 -21.41 -24.68
N TYR A 801 13.35 -21.48 -24.34
CA TYR A 801 12.39 -22.43 -24.87
C TYR A 801 11.21 -21.71 -25.53
N ALA A 802 10.54 -22.40 -26.47
CA ALA A 802 9.41 -21.84 -27.21
C ALA A 802 8.18 -21.57 -26.31
N PRO A 803 7.25 -20.68 -26.74
CA PRO A 803 6.03 -20.34 -26.00
C PRO A 803 5.25 -21.56 -25.52
N THR A 804 4.79 -21.52 -24.27
CA THR A 804 4.12 -22.64 -23.58
C THR A 804 2.62 -22.74 -23.86
N TYR A 805 2.03 -21.67 -24.41
CA TYR A 805 0.61 -21.55 -24.75
C TYR A 805 0.45 -21.04 -26.19
N LYS A 806 -0.62 -21.32 -26.95
CA LYS A 806 -1.70 -22.31 -26.72
C LYS A 806 -1.55 -23.44 -27.72
N TYR A 807 -1.62 -24.68 -27.26
CA TYR A 807 -1.50 -25.88 -28.09
C TYR A 807 -2.85 -26.58 -28.29
N ASP A 808 -3.02 -27.26 -29.42
CA ASP A 808 -4.10 -28.22 -29.55
C ASP A 808 -3.77 -29.45 -28.71
N ARG A 809 -4.71 -29.87 -27.85
CA ARG A 809 -4.52 -31.00 -26.94
C ARG A 809 -4.07 -32.25 -27.69
N LYS A 810 -3.14 -33.00 -27.08
CA LYS A 810 -2.51 -34.23 -27.60
C LYS A 810 -1.68 -34.03 -28.86
N THR A 811 -1.35 -32.79 -29.22
CA THR A 811 -0.50 -32.46 -30.38
C THR A 811 0.63 -31.51 -29.97
N ASN A 812 1.57 -31.28 -30.90
CA ASN A 812 2.59 -30.23 -30.81
C ASN A 812 2.24 -29.02 -31.71
N VAL A 813 0.99 -28.90 -32.14
CA VAL A 813 0.51 -27.84 -33.02
C VAL A 813 -0.08 -26.71 -32.17
N TYR A 814 0.28 -25.47 -32.49
CA TYR A 814 -0.30 -24.29 -31.85
C TYR A 814 -1.74 -24.04 -32.34
N ASP A 815 -2.60 -23.61 -31.43
CA ASP A 815 -4.06 -23.43 -31.55
C ASP A 815 -4.58 -23.26 -32.99
N THR A 816 -5.28 -24.28 -33.47
CA THR A 816 -5.96 -24.28 -34.78
C THR A 816 -7.45 -24.00 -34.69
N SER A 817 -7.98 -23.74 -33.49
CA SER A 817 -9.38 -23.32 -33.31
C SER A 817 -9.67 -22.00 -34.01
N ASP A 818 -10.96 -21.68 -34.19
CA ASP A 818 -11.41 -20.41 -34.80
C ASP A 818 -10.85 -19.17 -34.08
N LYS A 819 -10.50 -19.30 -32.80
CA LYS A 819 -9.93 -18.21 -32.00
C LYS A 819 -8.47 -17.90 -32.34
N ARG A 820 -7.76 -18.84 -32.99
CA ARG A 820 -6.37 -18.72 -33.47
C ARG A 820 -5.45 -17.94 -32.52
N ARG A 821 -5.44 -18.30 -31.24
CA ARG A 821 -4.73 -17.54 -30.20
C ARG A 821 -3.24 -17.44 -30.53
N THR A 822 -2.66 -16.25 -30.45
CA THR A 822 -1.22 -16.06 -30.63
C THR A 822 -0.45 -16.82 -29.54
N PRO A 823 0.61 -17.57 -29.89
CA PRO A 823 1.45 -18.22 -28.89
C PRO A 823 2.07 -17.24 -27.89
N ALA A 824 2.20 -17.63 -26.62
CA ALA A 824 2.74 -16.81 -25.55
C ALA A 824 3.42 -17.62 -24.43
N TRP A 825 4.34 -16.97 -23.70
CA TRP A 825 4.89 -17.45 -22.43
C TRP A 825 3.98 -17.01 -21.28
N CYS A 826 2.87 -17.74 -21.11
CA CYS A 826 1.91 -17.47 -20.03
C CYS A 826 2.45 -18.01 -18.69
N ASP A 827 3.10 -19.16 -18.72
CA ASP A 827 3.65 -19.85 -17.55
C ASP A 827 5.03 -19.29 -17.20
N ARG A 828 5.23 -18.76 -15.99
CA ARG A 828 6.47 -18.07 -15.59
C ARG A 828 6.93 -18.46 -14.19
N ILE A 829 8.23 -18.38 -13.93
CA ILE A 829 8.83 -18.58 -12.59
C ILE A 829 9.84 -17.46 -12.32
N LEU A 830 9.60 -16.67 -11.28
CA LEU A 830 10.42 -15.54 -10.88
C LEU A 830 10.83 -15.65 -9.42
N SER A 831 11.93 -15.00 -9.05
CA SER A 831 12.43 -14.92 -7.68
C SER A 831 12.77 -13.49 -7.27
N ARG A 832 12.43 -13.10 -6.05
CA ARG A 832 12.90 -11.86 -5.39
C ARG A 832 13.77 -12.24 -4.21
N THR A 833 14.88 -11.53 -4.05
CA THR A 833 15.73 -11.59 -2.85
C THR A 833 16.15 -10.18 -2.44
N VAL A 834 16.23 -9.93 -1.13
CA VAL A 834 16.44 -8.57 -0.58
C VAL A 834 17.93 -8.23 -0.41
N HIS A 835 18.83 -9.20 -0.54
CA HIS A 835 20.26 -9.04 -0.25
C HIS A 835 21.16 -9.45 -1.43
N LEU A 836 22.49 -9.49 -1.20
CA LEU A 836 23.52 -10.07 -2.08
C LEU A 836 22.99 -11.35 -2.78
N PRO A 837 23.52 -11.77 -3.95
CA PRO A 837 22.96 -12.88 -4.71
C PRO A 837 22.97 -14.20 -3.92
N ARG A 838 21.94 -14.41 -3.08
CA ARG A 838 21.68 -15.60 -2.27
C ARG A 838 20.96 -16.66 -3.08
N VAL A 839 20.37 -16.26 -4.20
CA VAL A 839 19.65 -17.13 -5.13
C VAL A 839 20.42 -17.20 -6.43
N SER A 840 20.87 -18.39 -6.79
CA SER A 840 21.41 -18.68 -8.11
C SER A 840 20.45 -19.62 -8.85
N ASN A 841 20.17 -19.33 -10.12
CA ASN A 841 19.40 -20.24 -10.96
C ASN A 841 20.29 -21.38 -11.44
N LEU A 842 19.83 -22.62 -11.28
CA LEU A 842 20.50 -23.82 -11.78
C LEU A 842 19.99 -24.21 -13.18
N HIS A 843 18.68 -24.09 -13.40
CA HIS A 843 18.08 -24.23 -14.72
C HIS A 843 16.71 -23.57 -14.78
N TYR A 844 16.23 -23.32 -16.01
CA TYR A 844 14.84 -22.97 -16.29
C TYR A 844 14.42 -23.61 -17.62
N LYS A 845 13.42 -24.50 -17.60
CA LYS A 845 13.10 -25.35 -18.76
C LYS A 845 11.62 -25.69 -18.88
N ARG A 846 11.25 -26.09 -20.10
CA ARG A 846 9.93 -26.59 -20.51
C ARG A 846 9.95 -28.10 -20.71
N TYR A 847 8.79 -28.75 -20.55
CA TYR A 847 8.58 -30.17 -20.82
C TYR A 847 7.56 -30.38 -21.94
N GLU A 848 7.77 -31.38 -22.79
CA GLU A 848 6.93 -31.67 -23.96
C GLU A 848 5.70 -32.56 -23.65
N VAL A 849 5.03 -32.25 -22.53
CA VAL A 849 3.77 -32.91 -22.16
C VAL A 849 2.63 -32.29 -22.95
N ASN A 850 1.84 -33.11 -23.64
CA ASN A 850 0.82 -32.62 -24.57
C ASN A 850 -0.63 -32.86 -24.14
N VAL A 851 -0.88 -33.31 -22.90
CA VAL A 851 -2.27 -33.57 -22.44
C VAL A 851 -3.08 -32.30 -22.16
N SER A 852 -2.38 -31.19 -21.94
CA SER A 852 -2.92 -29.83 -21.75
C SER A 852 -2.64 -28.96 -22.99
N ASP A 853 -3.39 -27.87 -23.15
CA ASP A 853 -3.07 -26.81 -24.10
C ASP A 853 -1.89 -25.91 -23.66
N HIS A 854 -1.39 -26.12 -22.44
CA HIS A 854 -0.12 -25.58 -21.93
C HIS A 854 0.99 -26.64 -21.83
N ARG A 855 2.24 -26.18 -21.83
CA ARG A 855 3.43 -27.00 -21.55
C ARG A 855 3.93 -26.75 -20.12
N PRO A 856 4.19 -27.80 -19.30
CA PRO A 856 4.77 -27.63 -17.97
C PRO A 856 6.17 -26.99 -18.04
N ILE A 857 6.53 -26.26 -17.00
CA ILE A 857 7.86 -25.67 -16.81
C ILE A 857 8.44 -26.03 -15.45
N SER A 858 9.76 -26.02 -15.32
CA SER A 858 10.44 -26.05 -14.03
C SER A 858 11.62 -25.10 -13.98
N ALA A 859 11.87 -24.57 -12.80
CA ALA A 859 13.11 -23.87 -12.48
C ALA A 859 13.70 -24.46 -11.21
N ALA A 860 15.02 -24.57 -11.18
CA ALA A 860 15.74 -24.93 -9.97
C ALA A 860 16.67 -23.82 -9.54
N PHE A 861 16.85 -23.70 -8.24
CA PHE A 861 17.64 -22.66 -7.62
C PHE A 861 18.52 -23.26 -6.52
N GLN A 862 19.69 -22.69 -6.31
CA GLN A 862 20.42 -22.85 -5.05
C GLN A 862 20.23 -21.58 -4.25
N VAL A 863 19.74 -21.72 -3.02
CA VAL A 863 19.42 -20.61 -2.12
C VAL A 863 20.28 -20.71 -0.87
N GLN A 864 20.96 -19.63 -0.48
CA GLN A 864 21.71 -19.58 0.77
C GLN A 864 20.76 -19.28 1.94
N THR A 865 20.57 -20.25 2.85
CA THR A 865 19.89 -20.03 4.14
C THR A 865 20.89 -19.55 5.17
N LYS A 866 20.45 -18.65 6.05
CA LYS A 866 21.29 -18.12 7.14
C LYS A 866 20.96 -18.79 8.47
N LYS A 867 21.97 -18.86 9.32
CA LYS A 867 21.83 -19.15 10.75
C LYS A 867 22.54 -18.08 11.56
N ILE A 868 21.84 -17.47 12.51
CA ILE A 868 22.29 -16.28 13.25
C ILE A 868 23.05 -16.69 14.52
N ASP A 869 24.26 -16.15 14.69
CA ASP A 869 24.99 -16.14 15.96
C ASP A 869 24.56 -14.92 16.77
N HIS A 870 23.70 -15.14 17.76
CA HIS A 870 23.14 -14.06 18.58
C HIS A 870 24.19 -13.28 19.38
N ALA A 871 25.28 -13.92 19.80
CA ALA A 871 26.34 -13.25 20.56
C ALA A 871 27.12 -12.29 19.66
N LYS A 872 27.56 -12.78 18.48
CA LYS A 872 28.23 -11.91 17.49
C LYS A 872 27.35 -10.78 17.02
N ARG A 873 26.07 -11.07 16.73
CA ARG A 873 25.11 -10.04 16.31
C ARG A 873 24.95 -8.95 17.36
N SER A 874 24.95 -9.30 18.64
CA SER A 874 24.83 -8.33 19.74
C SER A 874 26.03 -7.39 19.79
N ASN A 875 27.25 -7.89 19.56
CA ASN A 875 28.44 -7.05 19.47
C ASN A 875 28.38 -6.10 18.26
N VAL A 876 27.99 -6.61 17.09
CA VAL A 876 27.85 -5.77 15.88
C VAL A 876 26.75 -4.72 16.05
N LEU A 877 25.66 -5.03 16.77
CA LEU A 877 24.64 -4.05 17.12
C LEU A 877 25.21 -2.91 17.96
N LEU A 878 26.01 -3.22 18.99
CA LEU A 878 26.69 -2.21 19.81
C LEU A 878 27.61 -1.33 18.96
N ASP A 879 28.38 -1.93 18.05
CA ASP A 879 29.27 -1.19 17.15
C ASP A 879 28.48 -0.23 16.24
N VAL A 880 27.39 -0.71 15.62
CA VAL A 880 26.49 0.13 14.80
C VAL A 880 25.88 1.24 15.64
N GLU A 881 25.35 0.96 16.83
CA GLU A 881 24.76 1.99 17.69
C GLU A 881 25.79 3.08 18.08
N ASN A 882 27.05 2.70 18.29
CA ASN A 882 28.14 3.64 18.59
C ASN A 882 28.53 4.49 17.37
N GLU A 883 28.67 3.87 16.19
CA GLU A 883 29.05 4.56 14.95
C GLU A 883 28.04 5.64 14.54
N PHE A 884 26.75 5.39 14.71
CA PHE A 884 25.69 6.31 14.28
C PHE A 884 25.32 7.37 15.31
N GLY A 885 25.91 7.33 16.52
CA GLY A 885 25.66 8.32 17.56
C GLY A 885 25.95 9.77 17.11
N SER A 886 27.01 9.99 16.33
CA SER A 886 27.39 11.31 15.82
C SER A 886 26.42 11.84 14.76
N ILE A 887 26.00 11.00 13.82
CA ILE A 887 25.03 11.35 12.75
C ILE A 887 23.67 11.73 13.37
N PHE A 888 23.24 10.99 14.40
CA PHE A 888 22.01 11.32 15.11
C PHE A 888 22.13 12.66 15.86
N ALA A 889 23.29 12.96 16.47
CA ALA A 889 23.52 14.23 17.14
C ALA A 889 23.52 15.42 16.15
N GLU A 890 24.11 15.25 14.97
CA GLU A 890 24.09 16.28 13.91
C GLU A 890 22.67 16.57 13.44
N THR A 891 21.87 15.52 13.17
CA THR A 891 20.47 15.67 12.76
C THR A 891 19.65 16.41 13.83
N ILE A 892 19.84 16.09 15.11
CA ILE A 892 19.18 16.79 16.22
C ILE A 892 19.53 18.27 16.23
N ASN A 893 20.79 18.63 16.00
CA ASN A 893 21.21 20.03 15.96
C ASN A 893 20.59 20.80 14.78
N ASP A 894 20.47 20.16 13.62
CA ASP A 894 19.82 20.79 12.46
C ASP A 894 18.31 20.97 12.68
N GLU A 895 17.64 19.98 13.27
CA GLU A 895 16.24 20.10 13.68
C GLU A 895 16.06 21.21 14.72
N LYS A 896 16.95 21.30 15.73
CA LYS A 896 16.92 22.38 16.73
C LYS A 896 16.98 23.75 16.06
N ARG A 897 17.94 23.96 15.16
CA ARG A 897 18.06 25.24 14.42
C ARG A 897 16.82 25.59 13.62
N TYR A 898 16.15 24.59 13.04
CA TYR A 898 14.92 24.83 12.28
C TYR A 898 13.73 25.19 13.18
N TYR A 899 13.59 24.52 14.33
CA TYR A 899 12.48 24.73 15.25
C TYR A 899 12.69 25.87 16.26
N GLU A 900 13.93 26.33 16.50
CA GLU A 900 14.24 27.44 17.42
C GLU A 900 13.47 28.73 17.09
N TYR A 901 13.15 28.93 15.80
CA TYR A 901 12.42 30.10 15.30
C TYR A 901 10.90 29.90 15.15
N LYS A 902 10.40 28.66 15.34
CA LYS A 902 8.99 28.31 15.12
C LYS A 902 8.15 28.27 16.40
#